data_AF-A0A841JKZ9-F1
#
_entry.id   AF-A0A841JKZ9-F1
#
_cell.length_a   1.000
_cell.length_b   1.000
_cell.length_c   1.000
_cell.angle_alpha   90.00
_cell.angle_beta   90.00
_cell.angle_gamma   90.00
#
_symmetry.space_group_name_H-M   'P 1'
#
loop_
_entity.id
_entity.type
_entity.pdbx_description
1 polymer ?
#
loop_
_entity_poly.entity_id
_entity_poly.type
_entity_poly.pdbx_seq_one_letter_code
_entity_poly.pdbx_strand_id
1 'polypeptide(L)'
;MSISTNKKFKNIFVKAGNVFTKSELISIANRVINVLITRRIEKEDVVLAFISDEQYLIPAILAFNAFKVNCTIINPDNQNLDVKSIINTNHPKLIFTERQYASKFNGAEIVIVCEDDNEGELPPLAEFFQQLGKITVYDDTIQTLNIKEIETFFNKLDSLLKKDNEIFRLSSDIPYLNYVLEILWAISRGITVVLDDLSDDARLYDYTILKNNNILDFGLFFFGSDDTSQSSDKYSLLFESIKYADLNNFSAVWTPERHFNEFGGLYPNPSILGAAIAMITDRVSIRSGSLVSPLHHSVRIAEDLSLIDNLSKGRAGVSFASGWQCDDFIFFPENYSNRHEIMLEQIQTVKKLWQGEKISIKNGLLQNIEVEIFPKPIQTSLPVWVTVSGKIETFIDAGKIGANILTHLLWQDTNELMIKISAYRQALKDSGFNPLSRQVSVMAHTFLGEDNDEVKNAVRGPLKKYILSSTNLIQSMVKSNIESDKSKDIAGRYGSENTTISDSQLDQLAEIAFDRFFDHASLMGTIQKAALMIEKLKSYDIDEIACLIDFGMSQHEVLKSLTYLNTLKNKYEEFRSPRFPVTISHCTENEIIKFLQKQELKEYLKNQTLIVSDFHTDILKSLNLDVKKMDLRKNINEQNLESIANNNSLEQSFVAEISNDF
;
A
#
# COMPACT_ATOMS: atom_id res chain seq x y z
N MET A 1 25.57 9.69 15.01
CA MET A 1 24.23 9.36 15.54
C MET A 1 23.93 7.91 15.18
N SER A 2 23.58 7.07 16.16
CA SER A 2 23.26 5.65 15.92
C SER A 2 21.86 5.52 15.29
N ILE A 3 21.81 5.24 14.00
CA ILE A 3 20.56 4.91 13.29
C ILE A 3 20.22 3.45 13.64
N SER A 4 19.01 3.22 14.16
CA SER A 4 18.48 1.90 14.53
C SER A 4 18.59 0.90 13.37
N THR A 5 19.36 -0.18 13.57
CA THR A 5 19.82 -1.14 12.57
C THR A 5 18.84 -2.30 12.28
N ASN A 6 17.60 -2.26 12.76
CA ASN A 6 16.72 -3.45 12.75
C ASN A 6 15.61 -3.51 11.69
N LYS A 7 15.66 -2.72 10.61
CA LYS A 7 14.64 -2.79 9.53
C LYS A 7 15.14 -3.59 8.32
N LYS A 8 14.50 -4.72 8.04
CA LYS A 8 14.73 -5.57 6.85
C LYS A 8 13.96 -5.01 5.65
N PHE A 9 14.61 -4.20 4.82
CA PHE A 9 14.06 -3.74 3.54
C PHE A 9 14.08 -4.87 2.50
N LYS A 10 12.99 -5.08 1.75
CA LYS A 10 12.96 -5.98 0.59
C LYS A 10 13.38 -5.28 -0.72
N ASN A 11 12.94 -4.04 -0.96
CA ASN A 11 13.20 -3.28 -2.20
C ASN A 11 13.95 -1.97 -1.92
N ILE A 12 14.82 -1.53 -2.83
CA ILE A 12 15.63 -0.29 -2.69
C ILE A 12 15.25 0.74 -3.76
N PHE A 13 15.18 0.36 -5.04
CA PHE A 13 14.62 1.24 -6.07
C PHE A 13 13.91 0.50 -7.21
N VAL A 14 13.14 1.22 -8.02
CA VAL A 14 12.43 0.69 -9.19
C VAL A 14 12.79 1.51 -10.43
N LYS A 15 13.16 0.86 -11.54
CA LYS A 15 13.49 1.53 -12.82
C LYS A 15 12.93 0.72 -13.99
N ALA A 16 12.23 1.37 -14.92
CA ALA A 16 11.65 0.73 -16.12
C ALA A 16 10.86 -0.57 -15.83
N GLY A 17 10.13 -0.61 -14.71
CA GLY A 17 9.35 -1.77 -14.28
C GLY A 17 10.13 -2.87 -13.52
N ASN A 18 11.46 -2.77 -13.44
CA ASN A 18 12.28 -3.70 -12.67
C ASN A 18 12.44 -3.22 -11.23
N VAL A 19 12.06 -4.08 -10.28
CA VAL A 19 12.21 -3.83 -8.84
C VAL A 19 13.58 -4.34 -8.41
N PHE A 20 14.42 -3.45 -7.92
CA PHE A 20 15.74 -3.79 -7.40
C PHE A 20 15.67 -3.99 -5.90
N THR A 21 15.90 -5.23 -5.50
CA THR A 21 15.88 -5.66 -4.10
C THR A 21 17.15 -5.26 -3.38
N LYS A 22 17.07 -5.23 -2.04
CA LYS A 22 18.25 -5.06 -1.20
C LYS A 22 19.30 -6.13 -1.46
N SER A 23 18.87 -7.37 -1.65
CA SER A 23 19.74 -8.49 -1.98
C SER A 23 20.48 -8.30 -3.30
N GLU A 24 19.80 -7.79 -4.35
CA GLU A 24 20.41 -7.60 -5.66
C GLU A 24 21.46 -6.49 -5.64
N LEU A 25 21.17 -5.34 -5.01
CA LEU A 25 22.17 -4.27 -4.92
C LEU A 25 23.37 -4.66 -4.07
N ILE A 26 23.15 -5.38 -2.96
CA ILE A 26 24.25 -5.92 -2.14
C ILE A 26 25.07 -6.91 -2.97
N SER A 27 24.44 -7.77 -3.76
CA SER A 27 25.14 -8.72 -4.63
C SER A 27 26.04 -7.98 -5.63
N ILE A 28 25.54 -6.94 -6.31
CA ILE A 28 26.34 -6.13 -7.24
C ILE A 28 27.46 -5.38 -6.50
N ALA A 29 27.17 -4.76 -5.35
CA ALA A 29 28.17 -4.05 -4.55
C ALA A 29 29.28 -5.00 -4.06
N ASN A 30 28.94 -6.23 -3.66
CA ASN A 30 29.90 -7.24 -3.21
C ASN A 30 30.82 -7.67 -4.35
N ARG A 31 30.32 -7.76 -5.59
CA ARG A 31 31.18 -8.02 -6.77
C ARG A 31 32.20 -6.90 -6.94
N VAL A 32 31.76 -5.65 -6.84
CA VAL A 32 32.66 -4.48 -6.91
C VAL A 32 33.71 -4.54 -5.78
N ILE A 33 33.31 -4.80 -4.54
CA ILE A 33 34.22 -4.94 -3.39
C ILE A 33 35.24 -6.05 -3.62
N ASN A 34 34.81 -7.23 -4.10
CA ASN A 34 35.71 -8.34 -4.40
C ASN A 34 36.77 -7.94 -5.42
N VAL A 35 36.38 -7.20 -6.48
CA VAL A 35 37.34 -6.67 -7.45
C VAL A 35 38.33 -5.71 -6.79
N LEU A 36 37.88 -4.79 -5.93
CA LEU A 36 38.77 -3.87 -5.20
C LEU A 36 39.79 -4.63 -4.34
N ILE A 37 39.36 -5.70 -3.66
CA ILE A 37 40.23 -6.57 -2.84
C ILE A 37 41.24 -7.31 -3.73
N THR A 38 40.77 -7.98 -4.77
CA THR A 38 41.61 -8.79 -5.67
C THR A 38 42.66 -7.94 -6.37
N ARG A 39 42.31 -6.70 -6.76
CA ARG A 39 43.22 -5.74 -7.39
C ARG A 39 44.05 -4.92 -6.40
N ARG A 40 43.96 -5.23 -5.10
CA ARG A 40 44.74 -4.58 -4.02
C ARG A 40 44.62 -3.05 -4.08
N ILE A 41 43.39 -2.56 -4.18
CA ILE A 41 43.11 -1.14 -4.05
C ILE A 41 43.31 -0.73 -2.59
N GLU A 42 43.89 0.45 -2.36
CA GLU A 42 44.11 1.07 -1.05
C GLU A 42 43.26 2.34 -0.93
N LYS A 43 43.12 2.91 0.27
CA LYS A 43 42.18 4.03 0.51
C LYS A 43 42.59 5.31 -0.21
N GLU A 44 43.89 5.47 -0.43
CA GLU A 44 44.53 6.59 -1.10
C GLU A 44 44.36 6.52 -2.62
N ASP A 45 44.08 5.33 -3.17
CA ASP A 45 43.89 5.12 -4.59
C ASP A 45 42.62 5.80 -5.09
N VAL A 46 42.66 6.22 -6.36
CA VAL A 46 41.51 6.75 -7.08
C VAL A 46 40.89 5.66 -7.94
N VAL A 47 39.59 5.46 -7.77
CA VAL A 47 38.76 4.59 -8.59
C VAL A 47 37.77 5.43 -9.38
N LEU A 48 37.60 5.12 -10.66
CA LEU A 48 36.73 5.87 -11.55
C LEU A 48 35.49 5.04 -11.92
N ALA A 49 34.32 5.65 -11.91
CA ALA A 49 33.07 5.10 -12.46
C ALA A 49 32.61 5.90 -13.67
N PHE A 50 32.50 5.22 -14.80
CA PHE A 50 31.92 5.71 -16.06
C PHE A 50 30.73 4.81 -16.40
N ILE A 51 29.61 5.02 -15.72
CA ILE A 51 28.44 4.12 -15.74
C ILE A 51 27.20 4.98 -15.93
N SER A 52 26.43 4.68 -16.98
CA SER A 52 25.18 5.38 -17.32
C SER A 52 23.98 4.77 -16.60
N ASP A 53 23.99 3.45 -16.40
CA ASP A 53 22.89 2.78 -15.72
C ASP A 53 23.03 2.81 -14.19
N GLU A 54 22.06 3.45 -13.52
CA GLU A 54 21.98 3.57 -12.07
C GLU A 54 21.94 2.21 -11.36
N GLN A 55 21.48 1.16 -12.05
CA GLN A 55 21.54 -0.22 -11.56
C GLN A 55 22.95 -0.62 -11.11
N TYR A 56 23.97 -0.14 -11.81
CA TYR A 56 25.36 -0.48 -11.56
C TYR A 56 26.11 0.66 -10.88
N LEU A 57 25.75 1.91 -11.18
CA LEU A 57 26.38 3.08 -10.57
C LEU A 57 26.14 3.12 -9.07
N ILE A 58 24.90 2.92 -8.62
CA ILE A 58 24.54 3.04 -7.20
C ILE A 58 25.28 1.98 -6.35
N PRO A 59 25.24 0.68 -6.68
CA PRO A 59 26.07 -0.32 -5.99
C PRO A 59 27.57 -0.05 -6.05
N ALA A 60 28.09 0.46 -7.17
CA ALA A 60 29.51 0.79 -7.30
C ALA A 60 29.92 1.91 -6.32
N ILE A 61 29.12 2.98 -6.21
CA ILE A 61 29.35 4.05 -5.25
C ILE A 61 29.28 3.53 -3.81
N LEU A 62 28.29 2.68 -3.50
CA LEU A 62 28.16 2.05 -2.19
C LEU A 62 29.40 1.19 -1.86
N ALA A 63 29.92 0.45 -2.83
CA ALA A 63 31.11 -0.38 -2.69
C ALA A 63 32.39 0.46 -2.50
N PHE A 64 32.61 1.49 -3.31
CA PHE A 64 33.75 2.41 -3.15
C PHE A 64 33.74 3.07 -1.78
N ASN A 65 32.56 3.47 -1.33
CA ASN A 65 32.35 4.03 -0.02
C ASN A 65 32.66 3.00 1.10
N ALA A 66 32.16 1.77 0.99
CA ALA A 66 32.47 0.69 1.92
C ALA A 66 33.98 0.49 2.08
N PHE A 67 34.69 0.57 0.96
CA PHE A 67 36.13 0.37 0.87
C PHE A 67 36.95 1.63 1.21
N LYS A 68 36.28 2.78 1.37
CA LYS A 68 36.87 4.09 1.70
C LYS A 68 37.91 4.56 0.69
N VAL A 69 37.65 4.32 -0.60
CA VAL A 69 38.52 4.77 -1.70
C VAL A 69 38.06 6.12 -2.24
N ASN A 70 38.97 6.87 -2.86
CA ASN A 70 38.60 8.10 -3.56
C ASN A 70 37.84 7.75 -4.84
N CYS A 71 36.62 8.24 -4.98
CA CYS A 71 35.77 7.93 -6.14
C CYS A 71 35.67 9.12 -7.08
N THR A 72 35.95 8.89 -8.36
CA THR A 72 35.66 9.81 -9.47
C THR A 72 34.50 9.27 -10.27
N ILE A 73 33.41 10.01 -10.38
CA ILE A 73 32.25 9.65 -11.20
C ILE A 73 32.21 10.57 -12.41
N ILE A 74 32.05 10.02 -13.60
CA ILE A 74 31.90 10.80 -14.82
C ILE A 74 30.53 10.49 -15.42
N ASN A 75 29.75 11.53 -15.73
CA ASN A 75 28.47 11.39 -16.42
C ASN A 75 28.70 10.95 -17.89
N PRO A 76 28.32 9.72 -18.29
CA PRO A 76 28.58 9.25 -19.65
C PRO A 76 27.77 9.94 -20.74
N ASP A 77 26.63 10.54 -20.36
CA ASP A 77 25.70 11.18 -21.30
C ASP A 77 26.17 12.59 -21.70
N ASN A 78 27.12 13.15 -20.96
CA ASN A 78 27.73 14.44 -21.28
C ASN A 78 28.79 14.29 -22.38
N GLN A 79 28.39 14.61 -23.62
CA GLN A 79 29.28 14.51 -24.79
C GLN A 79 30.37 15.58 -24.85
N ASN A 80 30.30 16.62 -24.01
CA ASN A 80 31.25 17.74 -24.02
C ASN A 80 32.47 17.50 -23.13
N LEU A 81 32.49 16.41 -22.35
CA LEU A 81 33.59 16.09 -21.45
C LEU A 81 34.78 15.47 -22.17
N ASP A 82 35.98 16.03 -21.94
CA ASP A 82 37.24 15.38 -22.33
C ASP A 82 37.63 14.29 -21.32
N VAL A 83 37.02 13.12 -21.50
CA VAL A 83 37.25 11.93 -20.66
C VAL A 83 38.74 11.54 -20.61
N LYS A 84 39.51 11.76 -21.68
CA LYS A 84 40.94 11.42 -21.70
C LYS A 84 41.74 12.34 -20.79
N SER A 85 41.44 13.65 -20.83
CA SER A 85 42.06 14.60 -19.91
C SER A 85 41.73 14.24 -18.46
N ILE A 86 40.47 13.92 -18.16
CA ILE A 86 40.04 13.57 -16.80
C ILE A 86 40.80 12.35 -16.27
N ILE A 87 40.98 11.31 -17.08
CA ILE A 87 41.75 10.11 -16.69
C ILE A 87 43.22 10.46 -16.45
N ASN A 88 43.81 11.27 -17.33
CA ASN A 88 45.19 11.71 -17.18
C ASN A 88 45.40 12.56 -15.93
N THR A 89 44.41 13.36 -15.51
CA THR A 89 44.51 14.19 -14.30
C THR A 89 44.34 13.35 -13.03
N ASN A 90 43.38 12.43 -13.00
CA ASN A 90 43.03 11.69 -11.79
C ASN A 90 43.84 10.41 -11.59
N HIS A 91 44.54 9.94 -12.64
CA HIS A 91 45.34 8.71 -12.64
C HIS A 91 44.63 7.53 -11.94
N PRO A 92 43.42 7.14 -12.38
CA PRO A 92 42.67 6.10 -11.70
C PRO A 92 43.40 4.77 -11.80
N LYS A 93 43.50 4.07 -10.68
CA LYS A 93 44.09 2.72 -10.61
C LYS A 93 43.14 1.68 -11.24
N LEU A 94 41.84 1.98 -11.23
CA LEU A 94 40.80 1.11 -11.75
C LEU A 94 39.65 1.92 -12.34
N ILE A 95 39.12 1.48 -13.49
CA ILE A 95 37.96 2.10 -14.13
C ILE A 95 36.81 1.08 -14.19
N PHE A 96 35.71 1.40 -13.54
CA PHE A 96 34.44 0.67 -13.63
C PHE A 96 33.58 1.29 -14.74
N THR A 97 33.20 0.49 -15.72
CA THR A 97 32.40 0.95 -16.86
C THR A 97 31.50 -0.14 -17.41
N GLU A 98 30.50 0.26 -18.18
CA GLU A 98 29.68 -0.66 -18.98
C GLU A 98 30.44 -1.11 -20.23
N ARG A 99 30.12 -2.32 -20.74
CA ARG A 99 30.81 -2.94 -21.89
C ARG A 99 30.84 -2.03 -23.12
N GLN A 100 29.75 -1.31 -23.37
CA GLN A 100 29.62 -0.41 -24.52
C GLN A 100 30.63 0.75 -24.51
N TYR A 101 31.11 1.15 -23.32
CA TYR A 101 32.06 2.25 -23.16
C TYR A 101 33.50 1.78 -22.96
N ALA A 102 33.75 0.48 -22.80
CA ALA A 102 35.10 -0.05 -22.58
C ALA A 102 36.09 0.37 -23.68
N SER A 103 35.62 0.51 -24.92
CA SER A 103 36.43 0.95 -26.07
C SER A 103 36.89 2.42 -26.01
N LYS A 104 36.30 3.25 -25.12
CA LYS A 104 36.69 4.66 -24.94
C LYS A 104 38.00 4.82 -24.16
N PHE A 105 38.49 3.76 -23.51
CA PHE A 105 39.63 3.83 -22.59
C PHE A 105 40.82 3.02 -23.13
N ASN A 106 42.00 3.66 -23.20
CA ASN A 106 43.27 3.01 -23.54
C ASN A 106 44.27 3.28 -22.41
N GLY A 107 44.78 2.23 -21.75
CA GLY A 107 45.95 2.31 -20.85
C GLY A 107 45.70 2.07 -19.36
N ALA A 108 44.47 2.21 -18.86
CA ALA A 108 44.10 1.85 -17.49
C ALA A 108 43.50 0.43 -17.43
N GLU A 109 43.53 -0.21 -16.26
CA GLU A 109 42.88 -1.50 -16.07
C GLU A 109 41.35 -1.30 -16.01
N ILE A 110 40.63 -1.92 -16.96
CA ILE A 110 39.18 -1.74 -17.14
C ILE A 110 38.45 -2.92 -16.49
N VAL A 111 37.46 -2.60 -15.65
CA VAL A 111 36.54 -3.55 -15.07
C VAL A 111 35.15 -3.30 -15.64
N ILE A 112 34.61 -4.32 -16.29
CA ILE A 112 33.27 -4.28 -16.86
C ILE A 112 32.30 -4.72 -15.78
N VAL A 113 31.44 -3.82 -15.31
CA VAL A 113 30.56 -4.07 -14.14
C VAL A 113 29.50 -5.16 -14.39
N CYS A 114 29.28 -5.55 -15.64
CA CYS A 114 28.24 -6.48 -16.06
C CYS A 114 28.59 -7.98 -15.92
N GLU A 115 29.84 -8.37 -15.70
CA GLU A 115 30.25 -9.79 -15.63
C GLU A 115 31.34 -9.97 -14.55
N ASP A 116 31.01 -10.67 -13.46
CA ASP A 116 31.93 -11.54 -12.70
C ASP A 116 31.17 -12.23 -11.55
N ASP A 117 31.16 -13.57 -11.59
CA ASP A 117 30.52 -14.44 -10.61
C ASP A 117 31.47 -14.69 -9.44
N ASN A 118 31.14 -14.19 -8.25
CA ASN A 118 31.36 -14.87 -6.97
C ASN A 118 30.65 -14.14 -5.82
N GLU A 119 29.81 -14.87 -5.10
CA GLU A 119 29.07 -14.41 -3.93
C GLU A 119 29.95 -14.51 -2.67
N GLY A 120 30.18 -13.38 -2.00
CA GLY A 120 30.71 -13.33 -0.64
C GLY A 120 29.72 -12.63 0.29
N GLU A 121 29.58 -13.12 1.52
CA GLU A 121 28.80 -12.46 2.57
C GLU A 121 29.54 -11.23 3.13
N LEU A 122 28.87 -10.09 3.15
CA LEU A 122 29.37 -8.81 3.65
C LEU A 122 28.24 -8.05 4.39
N PRO A 123 28.59 -7.09 5.28
CA PRO A 123 27.72 -6.60 6.34
C PRO A 123 26.48 -5.80 5.87
N PRO A 124 25.52 -5.51 6.77
CA PRO A 124 24.27 -4.83 6.42
C PRO A 124 24.45 -3.37 5.97
N LEU A 125 23.65 -2.96 4.98
CA LEU A 125 23.57 -1.60 4.37
C LEU A 125 23.62 -0.40 5.35
N ALA A 126 23.22 -0.59 6.60
CA ALA A 126 23.27 0.44 7.64
C ALA A 126 24.70 0.82 8.09
N GLU A 127 25.69 -0.05 7.85
CA GLU A 127 27.10 0.23 8.18
C GLU A 127 27.81 1.09 7.12
N PHE A 128 27.30 1.14 5.88
CA PHE A 128 27.97 1.77 4.74
C PHE A 128 27.98 3.30 4.80
N PHE A 129 26.98 3.92 5.41
CA PHE A 129 26.80 5.38 5.35
C PHE A 129 27.48 6.15 6.49
N GLN A 130 28.26 5.48 7.36
CA GLN A 130 28.81 6.15 8.53
C GLN A 130 30.07 7.00 8.25
N GLN A 131 30.80 6.77 7.15
CA GLN A 131 32.02 7.51 6.81
C GLN A 131 32.27 7.56 5.29
N LEU A 132 31.66 8.51 4.59
CA LEU A 132 31.88 8.73 3.15
C LEU A 132 33.32 9.17 2.83
N GLY A 133 33.93 8.52 1.82
CA GLY A 133 35.17 8.97 1.17
C GLY A 133 34.96 10.23 0.30
N LYS A 134 36.03 10.76 -0.30
CA LYS A 134 35.94 11.90 -1.21
C LYS A 134 35.27 11.48 -2.52
N ILE A 135 34.20 12.18 -2.92
CA ILE A 135 33.48 11.95 -4.18
C ILE A 135 33.74 13.15 -5.09
N THR A 136 34.31 12.90 -6.27
CA THR A 136 34.48 13.90 -7.32
C THR A 136 33.59 13.53 -8.49
N VAL A 137 32.72 14.44 -8.92
CA VAL A 137 31.80 14.22 -10.05
C VAL A 137 32.16 15.19 -11.17
N TYR A 138 32.36 14.63 -12.37
CA TYR A 138 32.59 15.35 -13.61
C TYR A 138 31.31 15.32 -14.45
N ASP A 139 30.76 16.51 -14.68
CA ASP A 139 29.61 16.80 -15.56
C ASP A 139 29.86 18.17 -16.23
N ASP A 140 28.83 18.99 -16.51
CA ASP A 140 29.03 20.36 -17.02
C ASP A 140 29.89 21.24 -16.09
N THR A 141 30.03 20.86 -14.82
CA THR A 141 30.98 21.44 -13.86
C THR A 141 31.74 20.33 -13.14
N ILE A 142 32.97 20.63 -12.70
CA ILE A 142 33.75 19.74 -11.83
C ILE A 142 33.38 20.06 -10.38
N GLN A 143 32.82 19.10 -9.67
CA GLN A 143 32.44 19.26 -8.27
C GLN A 143 33.05 18.16 -7.42
N THR A 144 33.76 18.58 -6.38
CA THR A 144 34.36 17.68 -5.39
C THR A 144 33.68 17.91 -4.06
N LEU A 145 33.09 16.87 -3.48
CA LEU A 145 32.48 16.93 -2.16
C LEU A 145 33.25 16.10 -1.14
N ASN A 146 33.41 16.68 0.04
CA ASN A 146 33.85 16.00 1.24
C ASN A 146 32.65 15.56 2.10
N ILE A 147 32.92 14.74 3.11
CA ILE A 147 31.89 14.16 3.98
C ILE A 147 31.00 15.22 4.66
N LYS A 148 31.56 16.36 5.09
CA LYS A 148 30.80 17.41 5.79
C LYS A 148 29.82 18.10 4.86
N GLU A 149 30.19 18.26 3.59
CA GLU A 149 29.31 18.86 2.58
C GLU A 149 28.14 17.93 2.25
N ILE A 150 28.38 16.61 2.16
CA ILE A 150 27.32 15.61 1.98
C ILE A 150 26.39 15.56 3.19
N GLU A 151 26.93 15.58 4.42
CA GLU A 151 26.13 15.66 5.64
C GLU A 151 25.27 16.94 5.68
N THR A 152 25.83 18.06 5.25
CA THR A 152 25.11 19.34 5.17
C THR A 152 23.95 19.26 4.17
N PHE A 153 24.18 18.68 3.00
CA PHE A 153 23.15 18.44 1.99
C PHE A 153 22.02 17.55 2.55
N PHE A 154 22.36 16.43 3.18
CA PHE A 154 21.39 15.51 3.78
C PHE A 154 20.57 16.15 4.91
N ASN A 155 21.21 16.88 5.82
CA ASN A 155 20.52 17.57 6.91
C ASN A 155 19.56 18.64 6.39
N LYS A 156 19.90 19.30 5.29
CA LYS A 156 19.02 20.29 4.64
C LYS A 156 17.81 19.62 4.00
N LEU A 157 17.99 18.51 3.29
CA LEU A 157 16.88 17.67 2.82
C LEU A 157 15.99 17.24 3.98
N ASP A 158 16.58 16.73 5.07
CA ASP A 158 15.82 16.33 6.26
C ASP A 158 15.01 17.52 6.86
N SER A 159 15.54 18.75 6.78
CA SER A 159 14.85 19.96 7.28
C SER A 159 13.69 20.43 6.40
N LEU A 160 13.77 20.23 5.08
CA LEU A 160 12.73 20.59 4.11
C LEU A 160 11.54 19.60 4.14
N LEU A 161 11.80 18.39 4.64
CA LEU A 161 10.93 17.22 4.50
C LEU A 161 10.20 16.81 5.79
N LYS A 162 9.96 17.76 6.69
CA LYS A 162 9.38 17.56 8.04
C LYS A 162 7.91 17.05 8.11
N LYS A 163 7.23 16.70 7.01
CA LYS A 163 5.85 16.17 7.03
C LYS A 163 5.78 14.80 6.35
N ASP A 164 5.01 13.89 6.96
CA ASP A 164 5.03 12.43 6.69
C ASP A 164 4.34 11.96 5.39
N ASN A 165 3.78 12.83 4.54
CA ASN A 165 2.80 12.42 3.52
C ASN A 165 3.03 12.87 2.06
N GLU A 166 4.22 13.31 1.65
CA GLU A 166 4.37 13.99 0.36
C GLU A 166 5.25 13.22 -0.63
N ILE A 167 4.69 12.91 -1.81
CA ILE A 167 5.39 12.37 -2.99
C ILE A 167 6.35 13.44 -3.48
N PHE A 168 7.63 13.07 -3.57
CA PHE A 168 8.68 13.92 -4.10
C PHE A 168 8.80 13.71 -5.60
N ARG A 169 8.98 14.81 -6.33
CA ARG A 169 9.53 14.80 -7.68
C ARG A 169 10.53 15.94 -7.75
N LEU A 170 11.80 15.55 -7.86
CA LEU A 170 12.93 16.46 -8.04
C LEU A 170 13.06 16.73 -9.54
N SER A 171 13.05 18.00 -9.91
CA SER A 171 13.16 18.38 -11.31
C SER A 171 13.97 19.66 -11.43
N SER A 172 15.13 19.53 -12.11
CA SER A 172 15.62 20.36 -13.23
C SER A 172 17.12 20.69 -13.18
N ASP A 173 17.83 20.59 -14.31
CA ASP A 173 19.21 21.08 -14.56
C ASP A 173 20.19 20.89 -13.39
N ILE A 174 20.04 19.77 -12.69
CA ILE A 174 20.85 19.44 -11.54
C ILE A 174 22.15 18.86 -12.10
N PRO A 175 23.35 19.39 -11.74
CA PRO A 175 24.60 18.70 -11.99
C PRO A 175 24.43 17.25 -11.55
N TYR A 176 24.78 16.28 -12.40
CA TYR A 176 24.61 14.84 -12.19
C TYR A 176 24.89 14.37 -10.75
N LEU A 177 25.80 15.07 -10.06
CA LEU A 177 26.06 14.97 -8.63
C LEU A 177 24.81 15.00 -7.73
N ASN A 178 23.89 15.98 -7.82
CA ASN A 178 22.80 16.02 -6.83
C ASN A 178 21.72 14.96 -7.09
N TYR A 179 21.53 14.52 -8.34
CA TYR A 179 20.70 13.34 -8.64
C TYR A 179 21.23 12.10 -7.91
N VAL A 180 22.55 11.87 -7.97
CA VAL A 180 23.22 10.81 -7.22
C VAL A 180 23.07 11.00 -5.70
N LEU A 181 23.24 12.22 -5.18
CA LEU A 181 23.11 12.49 -3.75
C LEU A 181 21.68 12.32 -3.22
N GLU A 182 20.65 12.63 -4.01
CA GLU A 182 19.24 12.46 -3.64
C GLU A 182 18.86 10.99 -3.54
N ILE A 183 19.34 10.15 -4.48
CA ILE A 183 19.20 8.69 -4.41
C ILE A 183 19.89 8.16 -3.15
N LEU A 184 21.14 8.58 -2.89
CA LEU A 184 21.89 8.17 -1.70
C LEU A 184 21.21 8.63 -0.40
N TRP A 185 20.66 9.84 -0.37
CA TRP A 185 19.87 10.34 0.75
C TRP A 185 18.66 9.42 0.98
N ALA A 186 17.82 9.18 -0.03
CA ALA A 186 16.62 8.38 0.13
C ALA A 186 16.91 6.95 0.61
N ILE A 187 17.90 6.29 -0.01
CA ILE A 187 18.34 4.94 0.37
C ILE A 187 18.88 4.92 1.81
N SER A 188 19.69 5.89 2.20
CA SER A 188 20.26 5.96 3.56
C SER A 188 19.21 6.19 4.65
N ARG A 189 18.01 6.65 4.29
CA ARG A 189 16.85 6.80 5.19
C ARG A 189 15.88 5.62 5.12
N GLY A 190 16.20 4.60 4.33
CA GLY A 190 15.32 3.44 4.15
C GLY A 190 14.06 3.76 3.35
N ILE A 191 14.14 4.74 2.45
CA ILE A 191 13.03 5.13 1.58
C ILE A 191 13.21 4.43 0.23
N THR A 192 12.14 3.83 -0.28
CA THR A 192 12.12 3.25 -1.63
C THR A 192 12.19 4.37 -2.67
N VAL A 193 13.08 4.26 -3.65
CA VAL A 193 13.22 5.23 -4.75
C VAL A 193 12.58 4.70 -6.03
N VAL A 194 11.86 5.52 -6.77
CA VAL A 194 11.39 5.21 -8.13
C VAL A 194 12.15 6.09 -9.11
N LEU A 195 12.89 5.47 -10.02
CA LEU A 195 13.63 6.14 -11.10
C LEU A 195 12.76 6.07 -12.36
N ASP A 196 12.24 7.23 -12.78
CA ASP A 196 11.31 7.35 -13.91
C ASP A 196 12.02 7.95 -15.14
N ASP A 197 11.96 7.22 -16.26
CA ASP A 197 12.32 7.71 -17.60
C ASP A 197 11.01 8.14 -18.28
N LEU A 198 10.84 9.45 -18.51
CA LEU A 198 9.61 10.06 -19.03
C LEU A 198 9.23 9.69 -20.47
N SER A 199 9.74 8.56 -20.99
CA SER A 199 9.29 7.94 -22.23
C SER A 199 7.79 7.60 -22.15
N ASP A 200 7.08 7.79 -23.27
CA ASP A 200 5.61 7.87 -23.35
C ASP A 200 4.82 6.62 -22.85
N ASP A 201 5.52 5.53 -22.51
CA ASP A 201 4.99 4.23 -22.06
C ASP A 201 4.99 4.04 -20.52
N ALA A 202 5.53 4.97 -19.72
CA ALA A 202 5.58 4.89 -18.25
C ALA A 202 4.21 4.92 -17.54
N ARG A 203 3.11 5.14 -18.29
CA ARG A 203 1.73 5.33 -17.81
C ARG A 203 1.13 4.18 -16.99
N LEU A 204 1.69 2.97 -17.03
CA LEU A 204 1.19 1.82 -16.24
C LEU A 204 1.98 1.56 -14.93
N TYR A 205 3.21 2.04 -14.84
CA TYR A 205 4.18 1.56 -13.84
C TYR A 205 4.11 2.33 -12.52
N ASP A 206 3.90 3.65 -12.58
CA ASP A 206 3.70 4.48 -11.39
C ASP A 206 2.46 4.04 -10.60
N TYR A 207 1.43 3.56 -11.31
CA TYR A 207 0.17 3.07 -10.73
C TYR A 207 0.30 1.71 -10.02
N THR A 208 1.26 0.88 -10.43
CA THR A 208 1.53 -0.44 -9.82
C THR A 208 2.55 -0.35 -8.69
N ILE A 209 3.52 0.57 -8.75
CA ILE A 209 4.56 0.73 -7.72
C ILE A 209 4.04 1.47 -6.48
N LEU A 210 3.18 2.50 -6.64
CA LEU A 210 2.51 3.15 -5.51
C LEU A 210 1.62 2.16 -4.71
N LYS A 211 1.23 1.06 -5.35
CA LYS A 211 0.49 -0.05 -4.74
C LYS A 211 1.39 -1.16 -4.16
N ASN A 212 2.66 -1.20 -4.54
CA ASN A 212 3.60 -2.22 -4.07
C ASN A 212 4.20 -1.94 -2.68
N ASN A 213 3.68 -0.95 -1.94
CA ASN A 213 3.64 -1.07 -0.49
C ASN A 213 2.48 -1.99 -0.13
N ASN A 214 2.78 -3.30 -0.10
CA ASN A 214 2.00 -4.45 0.36
C ASN A 214 1.41 -4.29 1.80
N ILE A 215 0.75 -3.17 2.12
CA ILE A 215 0.09 -2.97 3.41
C ILE A 215 -1.30 -3.55 3.26
N LEU A 216 -1.41 -4.82 3.60
CA LEU A 216 -2.69 -5.49 3.76
C LEU A 216 -3.18 -5.24 5.19
N ASP A 217 -4.34 -4.60 5.32
CA ASP A 217 -4.95 -4.39 6.62
C ASP A 217 -5.64 -5.66 7.12
N PHE A 218 -5.62 -5.87 8.43
CA PHE A 218 -6.32 -6.97 9.08
C PHE A 218 -7.34 -6.41 10.06
N GLY A 219 -8.60 -6.83 9.92
CA GLY A 219 -9.69 -6.51 10.83
C GLY A 219 -10.25 -7.78 11.47
N LEU A 220 -10.96 -7.65 12.58
CA LEU A 220 -11.78 -8.73 13.14
C LEU A 220 -13.22 -8.61 12.64
N PHE A 221 -13.84 -9.74 12.36
CA PHE A 221 -15.22 -9.82 11.92
C PHE A 221 -16.00 -10.76 12.82
N PHE A 222 -17.23 -10.37 13.13
CA PHE A 222 -18.12 -11.12 14.00
C PHE A 222 -19.41 -11.50 13.25
N PHE A 223 -19.97 -12.64 13.59
CA PHE A 223 -21.19 -13.17 12.99
C PHE A 223 -22.10 -13.82 14.04
N GLY A 224 -21.50 -14.51 15.00
CA GLY A 224 -22.16 -15.12 16.16
C GLY A 224 -22.63 -16.54 15.88
N SER A 225 -22.06 -17.50 16.59
CA SER A 225 -22.54 -18.89 16.64
C SER A 225 -23.48 -19.14 17.83
N ASP A 226 -24.32 -20.17 17.69
CA ASP A 226 -25.45 -20.56 18.57
C ASP A 226 -25.17 -20.78 20.08
N ASP A 227 -23.94 -20.68 20.57
CA ASP A 227 -23.61 -21.17 21.92
C ASP A 227 -23.91 -20.18 23.06
N THR A 228 -25.04 -19.48 22.96
CA THR A 228 -25.49 -18.48 23.95
C THR A 228 -26.36 -19.06 25.05
N SER A 229 -26.65 -20.37 25.02
CA SER A 229 -27.53 -21.04 25.98
C SER A 229 -26.84 -21.41 27.30
N GLN A 230 -25.50 -21.36 27.38
CA GLN A 230 -24.75 -21.80 28.57
C GLN A 230 -23.87 -20.72 29.25
N SER A 231 -23.63 -19.56 28.63
CA SER A 231 -22.81 -18.48 29.21
C SER A 231 -23.67 -17.34 29.78
N SER A 232 -23.38 -16.92 31.01
CA SER A 232 -23.97 -15.73 31.63
C SER A 232 -23.46 -14.41 31.03
N ASP A 233 -22.29 -14.43 30.37
CA ASP A 233 -21.70 -13.28 29.68
C ASP A 233 -21.61 -13.56 28.17
N LYS A 234 -22.68 -13.20 27.47
CA LYS A 234 -22.86 -13.46 26.03
C LYS A 234 -21.91 -12.67 25.12
N TYR A 235 -21.35 -11.55 25.61
CA TYR A 235 -20.48 -10.67 24.83
C TYR A 235 -19.01 -10.75 25.26
N SER A 236 -18.66 -11.65 26.17
CA SER A 236 -17.29 -11.78 26.69
C SER A 236 -16.26 -12.00 25.59
N LEU A 237 -16.50 -12.97 24.69
CA LEU A 237 -15.63 -13.25 23.56
C LEU A 237 -15.46 -12.02 22.65
N LEU A 238 -16.56 -11.33 22.34
CA LEU A 238 -16.54 -10.12 21.51
C LEU A 238 -15.63 -9.06 22.14
N PHE A 239 -15.90 -8.67 23.39
CA PHE A 239 -15.17 -7.59 24.04
C PHE A 239 -13.70 -7.92 24.28
N GLU A 240 -13.36 -9.15 24.68
CA GLU A 240 -11.97 -9.57 24.86
C GLU A 240 -11.20 -9.60 23.53
N SER A 241 -11.85 -10.06 22.45
CA SER A 241 -11.23 -10.06 21.11
C SER A 241 -11.02 -8.64 20.58
N ILE A 242 -11.98 -7.74 20.81
CA ILE A 242 -11.89 -6.33 20.40
C ILE A 242 -10.80 -5.58 21.16
N LYS A 243 -10.68 -5.77 22.48
CA LYS A 243 -9.57 -5.21 23.26
C LYS A 243 -8.23 -5.73 22.77
N TYR A 244 -8.14 -7.03 22.47
CA TYR A 244 -6.94 -7.61 21.89
C TYR A 244 -6.60 -6.96 20.54
N ALA A 245 -7.59 -6.78 19.65
CA ALA A 245 -7.42 -6.13 18.35
C ALA A 245 -6.90 -4.69 18.48
N ASP A 246 -7.47 -3.92 19.41
CA ASP A 246 -7.12 -2.52 19.67
C ASP A 246 -5.69 -2.35 20.22
N LEU A 247 -5.24 -3.30 21.04
CA LEU A 247 -3.88 -3.33 21.58
C LEU A 247 -2.83 -3.82 20.57
N ASN A 248 -3.26 -4.56 19.54
CA ASN A 248 -2.36 -5.20 18.58
C ASN A 248 -2.45 -4.61 17.16
N ASN A 249 -2.91 -3.36 17.03
CA ASN A 249 -2.94 -2.60 15.76
C ASN A 249 -3.77 -3.25 14.63
N PHE A 250 -4.83 -3.99 14.97
CA PHE A 250 -5.80 -4.35 13.94
C PHE A 250 -6.51 -3.10 13.43
N SER A 251 -6.84 -3.10 12.14
CA SER A 251 -7.39 -1.94 11.43
C SER A 251 -8.83 -1.63 11.81
N ALA A 252 -9.65 -2.68 12.00
CA ALA A 252 -11.08 -2.56 12.20
C ALA A 252 -11.69 -3.72 12.98
N VAL A 253 -12.86 -3.46 13.54
CA VAL A 253 -13.78 -4.47 14.05
C VAL A 253 -15.10 -4.32 13.30
N TRP A 254 -15.59 -5.43 12.76
CA TRP A 254 -16.79 -5.51 11.94
C TRP A 254 -17.89 -6.24 12.71
N THR A 255 -18.98 -5.55 13.00
CA THR A 255 -20.15 -6.10 13.70
C THR A 255 -21.33 -6.24 12.73
N PRO A 256 -22.04 -7.38 12.73
CA PRO A 256 -23.11 -7.62 11.77
C PRO A 256 -24.43 -7.04 12.28
N GLU A 257 -25.49 -7.24 11.49
CA GLU A 257 -26.87 -7.03 11.90
C GLU A 257 -27.68 -8.29 11.57
N ARG A 258 -28.33 -8.89 12.58
CA ARG A 258 -29.11 -10.12 12.47
C ARG A 258 -30.30 -10.10 13.43
N HIS A 259 -31.43 -10.61 12.96
CA HIS A 259 -32.67 -10.61 13.73
C HIS A 259 -33.28 -12.02 13.84
N PHE A 260 -34.03 -12.21 14.93
CA PHE A 260 -35.01 -13.29 15.14
C PHE A 260 -34.51 -14.74 15.02
N ASN A 261 -33.20 -14.96 15.02
CA ASN A 261 -32.57 -16.28 14.99
C ASN A 261 -31.55 -16.41 16.11
N GLU A 262 -31.47 -17.59 16.74
CA GLU A 262 -30.43 -17.87 17.76
C GLU A 262 -29.02 -17.75 17.14
N PHE A 263 -28.88 -18.21 15.90
CA PHE A 263 -27.66 -18.12 15.13
C PHE A 263 -27.39 -16.68 14.68
N GLY A 264 -26.36 -16.08 15.27
CA GLY A 264 -26.03 -14.66 15.11
C GLY A 264 -26.90 -13.72 15.92
N GLY A 265 -27.74 -14.24 16.83
CA GLY A 265 -28.71 -13.46 17.62
C GLY A 265 -28.11 -12.46 18.61
N LEU A 266 -26.77 -12.41 18.72
CA LEU A 266 -26.05 -11.42 19.53
C LEU A 266 -25.97 -10.03 18.87
N TYR A 267 -26.35 -9.90 17.61
CA TYR A 267 -26.06 -8.69 16.84
C TYR A 267 -27.31 -8.04 16.22
N PRO A 268 -28.31 -7.63 17.02
CA PRO A 268 -29.53 -7.02 16.49
C PRO A 268 -29.36 -5.57 16.03
N ASN A 269 -28.33 -4.86 16.52
CA ASN A 269 -28.11 -3.47 16.16
C ASN A 269 -26.61 -3.12 16.21
N PRO A 270 -25.96 -2.95 15.05
CA PRO A 270 -24.52 -2.63 15.00
C PRO A 270 -24.22 -1.22 15.51
N SER A 271 -25.17 -0.28 15.48
CA SER A 271 -24.96 1.08 15.99
C SER A 271 -24.87 1.11 17.52
N ILE A 272 -25.78 0.43 18.21
CA ILE A 272 -25.76 0.33 19.68
C ILE A 272 -24.49 -0.38 20.14
N LEU A 273 -24.14 -1.49 19.49
CA LEU A 273 -22.92 -2.23 19.81
C LEU A 273 -21.66 -1.41 19.48
N GLY A 274 -21.67 -0.69 18.37
CA GLY A 274 -20.59 0.21 17.96
C GLY A 274 -20.35 1.33 18.97
N ALA A 275 -21.41 1.92 19.54
CA ALA A 275 -21.27 2.91 20.61
C ALA A 275 -20.64 2.31 21.88
N ALA A 276 -20.98 1.08 22.26
CA ALA A 276 -20.33 0.39 23.37
C ALA A 276 -18.84 0.11 23.09
N ILE A 277 -18.52 -0.34 21.89
CA ILE A 277 -17.13 -0.58 21.44
C ILE A 277 -16.31 0.71 21.45
N ALA A 278 -16.90 1.83 21.03
CA ALA A 278 -16.25 3.14 21.00
C ALA A 278 -15.71 3.56 22.37
N MET A 279 -16.41 3.19 23.44
CA MET A 279 -16.06 3.56 24.81
C MET A 279 -14.95 2.68 25.43
N ILE A 280 -14.60 1.56 24.81
CA ILE A 280 -13.62 0.60 25.35
C ILE A 280 -12.40 0.39 24.44
N THR A 281 -12.29 1.17 23.36
CA THR A 281 -11.20 1.10 22.37
C THR A 281 -10.69 2.48 22.03
N ASP A 282 -9.43 2.58 21.63
CA ASP A 282 -8.79 3.86 21.28
C ASP A 282 -8.36 3.97 19.80
N ARG A 283 -8.17 2.85 19.11
CA ARG A 283 -7.49 2.78 17.80
C ARG A 283 -8.31 2.12 16.70
N VAL A 284 -8.94 0.97 16.97
CA VAL A 284 -9.63 0.20 15.91
C VAL A 284 -10.76 1.01 15.27
N SER A 285 -10.90 0.91 13.95
CA SER A 285 -12.09 1.40 13.27
C SER A 285 -13.31 0.58 13.69
N ILE A 286 -14.45 1.22 13.90
CA ILE A 286 -15.68 0.58 14.35
C ILE A 286 -16.63 0.56 13.16
N ARG A 287 -16.83 -0.63 12.60
CA ARG A 287 -17.54 -0.79 11.32
C ARG A 287 -18.73 -1.74 11.47
N SER A 288 -19.83 -1.41 10.81
CA SER A 288 -20.92 -2.37 10.61
C SER A 288 -20.62 -3.21 9.36
N GLY A 289 -20.59 -4.53 9.51
CA GLY A 289 -20.41 -5.53 8.46
C GLY A 289 -21.56 -6.53 8.49
N SER A 290 -22.81 -6.14 8.26
CA SER A 290 -23.26 -4.89 7.62
C SER A 290 -24.49 -4.32 8.32
N LEU A 291 -24.77 -3.03 8.12
CA LEU A 291 -26.05 -2.41 8.47
C LEU A 291 -27.05 -2.65 7.33
N VAL A 292 -28.21 -3.24 7.64
CA VAL A 292 -29.25 -3.56 6.66
C VAL A 292 -30.16 -2.35 6.48
N SER A 293 -29.72 -1.36 5.69
CA SER A 293 -30.33 -0.02 5.72
C SER A 293 -31.82 0.05 5.39
N PRO A 294 -32.41 -0.83 4.55
CA PRO A 294 -33.84 -0.80 4.31
C PRO A 294 -34.69 -1.13 5.55
N LEU A 295 -34.08 -1.64 6.63
CA LEU A 295 -34.72 -1.83 7.94
C LEU A 295 -34.69 -0.57 8.82
N HIS A 296 -34.06 0.51 8.37
CA HIS A 296 -33.80 1.73 9.15
C HIS A 296 -34.19 2.99 8.39
N HIS A 297 -34.46 4.06 9.14
CA HIS A 297 -34.66 5.39 8.57
C HIS A 297 -33.32 6.09 8.32
N SER A 298 -33.10 6.71 7.15
CA SER A 298 -31.80 7.31 6.77
C SER A 298 -31.28 8.36 7.75
N VAL A 299 -32.17 9.18 8.32
CA VAL A 299 -31.78 10.18 9.33
C VAL A 299 -31.26 9.49 10.59
N ARG A 300 -31.86 8.37 11.01
CA ARG A 300 -31.38 7.60 12.18
C ARG A 300 -30.04 6.95 11.92
N ILE A 301 -29.85 6.36 10.73
CA ILE A 301 -28.53 5.84 10.33
C ILE A 301 -27.47 6.93 10.45
N ALA A 302 -27.73 8.13 9.93
CA ALA A 302 -26.78 9.23 9.94
C ALA A 302 -26.50 9.78 11.37
N GLU A 303 -27.54 9.96 12.19
CA GLU A 303 -27.39 10.38 13.60
C GLU A 303 -26.62 9.34 14.43
N ASP A 304 -26.98 8.06 14.32
CA ASP A 304 -26.36 6.97 15.07
C ASP A 304 -24.87 6.82 14.72
N LEU A 305 -24.54 6.85 13.42
CA LEU A 305 -23.15 6.79 12.96
C LEU A 305 -22.36 8.04 13.40
N SER A 306 -22.99 9.22 13.39
CA SER A 306 -22.33 10.45 13.85
C SER A 306 -22.09 10.44 15.36
N LEU A 307 -23.01 9.87 16.14
CA LEU A 307 -22.82 9.65 17.57
C LEU A 307 -21.61 8.73 17.82
N ILE A 308 -21.53 7.59 17.12
CA ILE A 308 -20.38 6.68 17.21
C ILE A 308 -19.09 7.40 16.80
N ASP A 309 -19.13 8.21 15.75
CA ASP A 309 -17.99 8.99 15.28
C ASP A 309 -17.48 9.94 16.36
N ASN A 310 -18.38 10.65 17.05
CA ASN A 310 -18.04 11.54 18.15
C ASN A 310 -17.49 10.79 19.37
N LEU A 311 -18.14 9.70 19.79
CA LEU A 311 -17.69 8.88 20.93
C LEU A 311 -16.33 8.25 20.66
N SER A 312 -16.11 7.80 19.42
CA SER A 312 -14.89 7.12 19.00
C SER A 312 -13.77 8.07 18.57
N LYS A 313 -14.03 9.38 18.48
CA LYS A 313 -13.10 10.41 17.97
C LYS A 313 -12.69 10.20 16.52
N GLY A 314 -13.65 9.89 15.65
CA GLY A 314 -13.44 9.83 14.21
C GLY A 314 -13.17 8.42 13.65
N ARG A 315 -13.62 7.35 14.32
CA ARG A 315 -13.32 5.96 13.93
C ARG A 315 -14.52 5.19 13.37
N ALA A 316 -15.65 5.86 13.12
CA ALA A 316 -16.84 5.21 12.60
C ALA A 316 -16.70 4.85 11.10
N GLY A 317 -17.27 3.70 10.71
CA GLY A 317 -17.45 3.30 9.32
C GLY A 317 -18.65 2.39 9.16
N VAL A 318 -19.13 2.21 7.93
CA VAL A 318 -20.36 1.43 7.67
C VAL A 318 -20.26 0.68 6.36
N SER A 319 -20.54 -0.61 6.37
CA SER A 319 -20.97 -1.33 5.17
C SER A 319 -22.49 -1.42 5.13
N PHE A 320 -23.08 -0.99 4.02
CA PHE A 320 -24.50 -1.08 3.75
C PHE A 320 -24.83 -2.40 3.07
N ALA A 321 -25.90 -3.05 3.53
CA ALA A 321 -26.50 -4.20 2.88
C ALA A 321 -27.98 -3.95 2.61
N SER A 322 -28.49 -4.55 1.53
CA SER A 322 -29.90 -4.45 1.15
C SER A 322 -30.81 -5.39 1.95
N GLY A 323 -30.25 -6.40 2.60
CA GLY A 323 -31.01 -7.47 3.25
C GLY A 323 -31.53 -8.50 2.24
N TRP A 324 -31.79 -9.70 2.74
CA TRP A 324 -32.27 -10.81 1.90
C TRP A 324 -33.36 -11.62 2.60
N GLN A 325 -33.30 -11.74 3.93
CA GLN A 325 -34.29 -12.44 4.72
C GLN A 325 -35.56 -11.60 4.82
N CYS A 326 -36.69 -12.12 4.32
CA CYS A 326 -37.96 -11.41 4.28
C CYS A 326 -38.48 -11.12 5.70
N ASP A 327 -38.28 -12.05 6.62
CA ASP A 327 -38.75 -11.93 8.01
C ASP A 327 -38.05 -10.82 8.79
N ASP A 328 -36.90 -10.32 8.33
CA ASP A 328 -36.22 -9.18 8.97
C ASP A 328 -36.96 -7.86 8.73
N PHE A 329 -37.80 -7.78 7.68
CA PHE A 329 -38.47 -6.54 7.24
C PHE A 329 -39.73 -6.20 8.04
N ILE A 330 -39.85 -6.64 9.30
CA ILE A 330 -41.02 -6.32 10.14
C ILE A 330 -41.18 -4.82 10.42
N PHE A 331 -40.08 -4.05 10.36
CA PHE A 331 -40.09 -2.61 10.63
C PHE A 331 -40.57 -1.78 9.44
N PHE A 332 -40.24 -2.24 8.23
CA PHE A 332 -40.61 -1.60 6.96
C PHE A 332 -40.93 -2.66 5.89
N PRO A 333 -42.04 -3.42 6.03
CA PRO A 333 -42.36 -4.52 5.12
C PRO A 333 -42.41 -4.10 3.64
N GLU A 334 -42.86 -2.87 3.40
CA GLU A 334 -42.96 -2.26 2.07
C GLU A 334 -41.61 -2.11 1.35
N ASN A 335 -40.49 -2.12 2.08
CA ASN A 335 -39.16 -1.92 1.50
C ASN A 335 -38.60 -3.19 0.82
N TYR A 336 -39.12 -4.39 1.10
CA TYR A 336 -38.47 -5.65 0.69
C TYR A 336 -38.32 -5.81 -0.82
N SER A 337 -39.33 -5.43 -1.60
CA SER A 337 -39.34 -5.55 -3.06
C SER A 337 -38.30 -4.66 -3.73
N ASN A 338 -38.14 -3.43 -3.23
CA ASN A 338 -37.25 -2.41 -3.79
C ASN A 338 -35.98 -2.19 -2.95
N ARG A 339 -35.64 -3.12 -2.05
CA ARG A 339 -34.60 -2.98 -1.03
C ARG A 339 -33.21 -2.58 -1.57
N HIS A 340 -32.86 -2.98 -2.79
CA HIS A 340 -31.60 -2.60 -3.42
C HIS A 340 -31.57 -1.12 -3.83
N GLU A 341 -32.64 -0.64 -4.47
CA GLU A 341 -32.79 0.76 -4.87
C GLU A 341 -32.85 1.67 -3.64
N ILE A 342 -33.65 1.28 -2.65
CA ILE A 342 -33.77 1.98 -1.36
C ILE A 342 -32.40 2.10 -0.70
N MET A 343 -31.62 1.01 -0.59
CA MET A 343 -30.27 1.08 -0.02
C MET A 343 -29.39 2.12 -0.73
N LEU A 344 -29.41 2.17 -2.07
CA LEU A 344 -28.61 3.13 -2.84
C LEU A 344 -29.05 4.59 -2.59
N GLU A 345 -30.35 4.86 -2.54
CA GLU A 345 -30.90 6.17 -2.21
C GLU A 345 -30.56 6.60 -0.77
N GLN A 346 -30.63 5.65 0.16
CA GLN A 346 -30.29 5.88 1.56
C GLN A 346 -28.81 6.21 1.74
N ILE A 347 -27.89 5.53 1.02
CA ILE A 347 -26.46 5.87 1.03
C ILE A 347 -26.24 7.33 0.62
N GLN A 348 -26.90 7.79 -0.45
CA GLN A 348 -26.79 9.19 -0.89
C GLN A 348 -27.32 10.16 0.15
N THR A 349 -28.47 9.85 0.75
CA THR A 349 -29.10 10.67 1.80
C THR A 349 -28.20 10.76 3.03
N VAL A 350 -27.64 9.64 3.50
CA VAL A 350 -26.71 9.59 4.62
C VAL A 350 -25.45 10.40 4.33
N LYS A 351 -24.87 10.27 3.13
CA LYS A 351 -23.69 11.07 2.73
C LYS A 351 -23.97 12.58 2.74
N LYS A 352 -25.12 13.02 2.24
CA LYS A 352 -25.53 14.45 2.29
C LYS A 352 -25.66 14.96 3.72
N LEU A 353 -26.40 14.23 4.55
CA LEU A 353 -26.56 14.57 5.97
C LEU A 353 -25.21 14.63 6.70
N TRP A 354 -24.30 13.70 6.38
CA TRP A 354 -22.95 13.67 6.94
C TRP A 354 -22.12 14.91 6.59
N GLN A 355 -22.29 15.45 5.37
CA GLN A 355 -21.65 16.71 4.93
C GLN A 355 -22.29 17.97 5.56
N GLY A 356 -23.33 17.80 6.39
CA GLY A 356 -24.07 18.91 6.99
C GLY A 356 -25.10 19.56 6.06
N GLU A 357 -25.44 18.92 4.94
CA GLU A 357 -26.56 19.36 4.11
C GLU A 357 -27.89 19.14 4.84
N LYS A 358 -28.87 19.99 4.51
CA LYS A 358 -30.25 19.82 4.97
C LYS A 358 -31.05 19.00 3.96
N ILE A 359 -31.96 18.17 4.45
CA ILE A 359 -32.94 17.46 3.61
C ILE A 359 -34.36 17.87 3.98
N SER A 360 -35.26 17.88 2.99
CA SER A 360 -36.68 18.13 3.20
C SER A 360 -37.41 16.83 3.53
N ILE A 361 -38.02 16.74 4.71
CA ILE A 361 -38.79 15.56 5.15
C ILE A 361 -40.13 15.96 5.76
N LYS A 362 -41.13 15.07 5.70
CA LYS A 362 -42.43 15.30 6.34
C LYS A 362 -42.36 15.07 7.85
N ASN A 363 -42.86 16.02 8.63
CA ASN A 363 -43.04 15.85 10.07
C ASN A 363 -44.35 15.10 10.41
N GLY A 364 -44.66 14.94 11.70
CA GLY A 364 -45.91 14.31 12.17
C GLY A 364 -47.21 15.04 11.77
N LEU A 365 -47.12 16.26 11.25
CA LEU A 365 -48.24 17.03 10.68
C LEU A 365 -48.26 16.97 9.14
N LEU A 366 -47.45 16.11 8.53
CA LEU A 366 -47.29 15.94 7.08
C LEU A 366 -46.75 17.19 6.35
N GLN A 367 -46.12 18.11 7.06
CA GLN A 367 -45.49 19.31 6.50
C GLN A 367 -44.02 19.03 6.19
N ASN A 368 -43.55 19.51 5.04
CA ASN A 368 -42.14 19.47 4.69
C ASN A 368 -41.35 20.43 5.59
N ILE A 369 -40.37 19.90 6.30
CA ILE A 369 -39.41 20.64 7.12
C ILE A 369 -37.99 20.31 6.65
N GLU A 370 -37.09 21.28 6.79
CA GLU A 370 -35.65 21.02 6.58
C GLU A 370 -35.03 20.49 7.87
N VAL A 371 -34.30 19.37 7.75
CA VAL A 371 -33.57 18.76 8.87
C VAL A 371 -32.10 18.57 8.52
N GLU A 372 -31.22 18.79 9.49
CA GLU A 372 -29.82 18.36 9.51
C GLU A 372 -29.63 17.42 10.72
N ILE A 373 -28.54 16.64 10.73
CA ILE A 373 -28.25 15.71 11.83
C ILE A 373 -27.49 16.37 12.96
N PHE A 374 -27.68 15.85 14.18
CA PHE A 374 -26.87 16.17 15.35
C PHE A 374 -26.51 14.89 16.13
N PRO A 375 -25.31 14.80 16.75
CA PRO A 375 -24.20 15.75 16.64
C PRO A 375 -23.65 15.83 15.22
N LYS A 376 -22.80 16.84 14.93
CA LYS A 376 -22.08 16.88 13.65
C LYS A 376 -20.92 15.89 13.72
N PRO A 377 -20.65 15.11 12.65
CA PRO A 377 -19.54 14.17 12.64
C PRO A 377 -18.19 14.89 12.73
N ILE A 378 -17.18 14.19 13.25
CA ILE A 378 -15.79 14.65 13.30
C ILE A 378 -15.13 14.40 11.95
N GLN A 379 -15.36 13.22 11.36
CA GLN A 379 -14.83 12.91 10.03
C GLN A 379 -15.53 13.76 8.96
N THR A 380 -14.73 14.37 8.08
CA THR A 380 -15.26 15.17 6.95
C THR A 380 -16.07 14.32 5.98
N SER A 381 -15.75 13.04 5.82
CA SER A 381 -16.49 12.11 4.97
C SER A 381 -16.66 10.76 5.68
N LEU A 382 -17.87 10.20 5.63
CA LEU A 382 -18.14 8.87 6.14
C LEU A 382 -17.44 7.78 5.30
N PRO A 383 -16.62 6.92 5.89
CA PRO A 383 -16.13 5.71 5.22
C PRO A 383 -17.31 4.74 4.95
N VAL A 384 -17.65 4.56 3.68
CA VAL A 384 -18.81 3.77 3.22
C VAL A 384 -18.36 2.58 2.37
N TRP A 385 -18.79 1.39 2.77
CA TRP A 385 -18.74 0.16 2.00
C TRP A 385 -20.14 -0.24 1.53
N VAL A 386 -20.20 -0.99 0.44
CA VAL A 386 -21.38 -1.77 0.06
C VAL A 386 -21.04 -3.25 0.16
N THR A 387 -21.91 -4.00 0.83
CA THR A 387 -21.77 -5.44 0.92
C THR A 387 -22.24 -6.08 -0.38
N VAL A 388 -21.31 -6.70 -1.08
CA VAL A 388 -21.52 -7.28 -2.40
C VAL A 388 -21.21 -8.78 -2.36
N SER A 389 -22.03 -9.57 -3.04
CA SER A 389 -21.84 -11.01 -3.14
C SER A 389 -22.53 -11.58 -4.38
N GLY A 390 -22.01 -12.71 -4.87
CA GLY A 390 -22.63 -13.48 -5.95
C GLY A 390 -22.51 -12.83 -7.33
N LYS A 391 -23.38 -11.85 -7.62
CA LYS A 391 -23.61 -11.22 -8.93
C LYS A 391 -22.62 -10.09 -9.22
N ILE A 392 -22.00 -10.10 -10.41
CA ILE A 392 -21.02 -9.10 -10.84
C ILE A 392 -21.61 -7.69 -10.93
N GLU A 393 -22.91 -7.59 -11.21
CA GLU A 393 -23.64 -6.32 -11.29
C GLU A 393 -23.58 -5.54 -9.98
N THR A 394 -23.63 -6.23 -8.84
CA THR A 394 -23.55 -5.58 -7.51
C THR A 394 -22.18 -4.93 -7.26
N PHE A 395 -21.10 -5.53 -7.78
CA PHE A 395 -19.75 -4.96 -7.73
C PHE A 395 -19.65 -3.73 -8.63
N ILE A 396 -20.22 -3.80 -9.84
CA ILE A 396 -20.26 -2.68 -10.78
C ILE A 396 -21.05 -1.50 -10.19
N ASP A 397 -22.23 -1.75 -9.62
CA ASP A 397 -23.08 -0.70 -9.06
C ASP A 397 -22.44 -0.03 -7.83
N ALA A 398 -21.71 -0.78 -6.99
CA ALA A 398 -20.90 -0.21 -5.92
C ALA A 398 -19.78 0.71 -6.47
N GLY A 399 -19.16 0.32 -7.59
CA GLY A 399 -18.16 1.14 -8.29
C GLY A 399 -18.76 2.42 -8.87
N LYS A 400 -19.97 2.36 -9.44
CA LYS A 400 -20.66 3.53 -9.99
C LYS A 400 -20.96 4.63 -8.96
N ILE A 401 -21.14 4.26 -7.70
CA ILE A 401 -21.42 5.21 -6.61
C ILE A 401 -20.15 5.60 -5.82
N GLY A 402 -18.99 5.12 -6.23
CA GLY A 402 -17.72 5.42 -5.58
C GLY A 402 -17.63 4.91 -4.14
N ALA A 403 -18.26 3.77 -3.82
CA ALA A 403 -18.17 3.15 -2.51
C ALA A 403 -16.95 2.22 -2.41
N ASN A 404 -16.51 1.92 -1.17
CA ASN A 404 -15.69 0.74 -0.91
C ASN A 404 -16.56 -0.53 -1.06
N ILE A 405 -15.96 -1.72 -1.11
CA ILE A 405 -16.71 -2.99 -1.13
C ILE A 405 -16.30 -3.92 0.01
N LEU A 406 -17.30 -4.53 0.65
CA LEU A 406 -17.15 -5.65 1.57
C LEU A 406 -17.68 -6.91 0.89
N THR A 407 -16.85 -7.93 0.74
CA THR A 407 -17.22 -9.23 0.16
C THR A 407 -16.73 -10.37 1.05
N HIS A 408 -16.96 -11.62 0.64
CA HIS A 408 -16.60 -12.81 1.41
C HIS A 408 -16.10 -13.94 0.52
N LEU A 409 -15.31 -14.85 1.09
CA LEU A 409 -14.91 -16.10 0.42
C LEU A 409 -15.98 -17.20 0.46
N LEU A 410 -17.02 -17.00 1.27
CA LEU A 410 -18.08 -18.00 1.44
C LEU A 410 -18.85 -18.21 0.12
N TRP A 411 -18.95 -19.47 -0.33
CA TRP A 411 -19.70 -19.85 -1.54
C TRP A 411 -19.26 -19.21 -2.86
N GLN A 412 -18.08 -18.59 -2.91
CA GLN A 412 -17.53 -17.99 -4.13
C GLN A 412 -16.32 -18.78 -4.64
N ASP A 413 -16.20 -18.93 -5.96
CA ASP A 413 -14.92 -19.30 -6.54
C ASP A 413 -13.96 -18.11 -6.40
N THR A 414 -12.85 -18.34 -5.71
CA THR A 414 -11.77 -17.35 -5.56
C THR A 414 -11.28 -16.79 -6.90
N ASN A 415 -11.35 -17.55 -8.00
CA ASN A 415 -10.95 -17.05 -9.32
C ASN A 415 -12.00 -16.09 -9.91
N GLU A 416 -13.29 -16.35 -9.66
CA GLU A 416 -14.35 -15.40 -10.05
C GLU A 416 -14.28 -14.10 -9.26
N LEU A 417 -13.83 -14.16 -8.00
CA LEU A 417 -13.70 -12.99 -7.15
C LEU A 417 -12.74 -11.96 -7.77
N MET A 418 -11.63 -12.40 -8.37
CA MET A 418 -10.69 -11.53 -9.09
C MET A 418 -11.38 -10.78 -10.25
N ILE A 419 -12.22 -11.48 -11.01
CA ILE A 419 -12.98 -10.89 -12.13
C ILE A 419 -13.96 -9.84 -11.61
N LYS A 420 -14.66 -10.14 -10.52
CA LYS A 420 -15.64 -9.23 -9.90
C LYS A 420 -14.97 -7.98 -9.31
N ILE A 421 -13.83 -8.13 -8.64
CA ILE A 421 -13.03 -6.99 -8.15
C ILE A 421 -12.55 -6.14 -9.33
N SER A 422 -12.05 -6.76 -10.39
CA SER A 422 -11.60 -6.05 -11.61
C SER A 422 -12.74 -5.24 -12.24
N ALA A 423 -13.94 -5.80 -12.34
CA ALA A 423 -15.12 -5.10 -12.84
C ALA A 423 -15.54 -3.91 -11.95
N TYR A 424 -15.46 -4.06 -10.63
CA TYR A 424 -15.67 -2.97 -9.68
C TYR A 424 -14.65 -1.84 -9.87
N ARG A 425 -13.35 -2.16 -9.97
CA ARG A 425 -12.29 -1.17 -10.20
C ARG A 425 -12.47 -0.44 -11.52
N GLN A 426 -12.89 -1.15 -12.57
CA GLN A 426 -13.23 -0.54 -13.87
C GLN A 426 -14.44 0.39 -13.75
N ALA A 427 -15.51 -0.03 -13.06
CA ALA A 427 -16.70 0.80 -12.86
C ALA A 427 -16.41 2.08 -12.06
N LEU A 428 -15.50 2.04 -11.08
CA LEU A 428 -15.00 3.24 -10.39
C LEU A 428 -14.36 4.20 -11.38
N LYS A 429 -13.46 3.71 -12.24
CA LYS A 429 -12.76 4.50 -13.24
C LYS A 429 -13.73 5.13 -14.24
N ASP A 430 -14.65 4.33 -14.78
CA ASP A 430 -15.65 4.78 -15.76
C ASP A 430 -16.58 5.85 -15.18
N SER A 431 -16.76 5.85 -13.85
CA SER A 431 -17.60 6.80 -13.12
C SER A 431 -16.82 7.99 -12.54
N GLY A 432 -15.54 8.14 -12.91
CA GLY A 432 -14.70 9.28 -12.50
C GLY A 432 -14.15 9.21 -11.07
N PHE A 433 -14.27 8.07 -10.39
CA PHE A 433 -13.64 7.86 -9.08
C PHE A 433 -12.23 7.30 -9.25
N ASN A 434 -11.30 7.72 -8.40
CA ASN A 434 -9.97 7.11 -8.34
C ASN A 434 -10.08 5.68 -7.77
N PRO A 435 -9.80 4.61 -8.56
CA PRO A 435 -9.92 3.24 -8.09
C PRO A 435 -9.00 2.89 -6.92
N LEU A 436 -7.88 3.60 -6.75
CA LEU A 436 -6.91 3.39 -5.66
C LEU A 436 -7.37 4.00 -4.33
N SER A 437 -8.30 4.95 -4.38
CA SER A 437 -8.81 5.62 -3.17
C SER A 437 -9.96 4.85 -2.50
N ARG A 438 -10.27 3.64 -3.00
CA ARG A 438 -11.37 2.81 -2.51
C ARG A 438 -10.86 1.47 -2.03
N GLN A 439 -11.47 0.96 -0.98
CA GLN A 439 -11.04 -0.25 -0.31
C GLN A 439 -11.86 -1.47 -0.73
N VAL A 440 -11.19 -2.60 -0.83
CA VAL A 440 -11.75 -3.94 -1.01
C VAL A 440 -11.46 -4.75 0.24
N SER A 441 -12.49 -4.95 1.07
CA SER A 441 -12.42 -5.74 2.29
C SER A 441 -13.00 -7.14 2.04
N VAL A 442 -12.23 -8.19 2.35
CA VAL A 442 -12.65 -9.58 2.16
C VAL A 442 -12.80 -10.28 3.50
N MET A 443 -14.02 -10.69 3.81
CA MET A 443 -14.30 -11.51 4.98
C MET A 443 -13.83 -12.96 4.76
N ALA A 444 -13.01 -13.46 5.67
CA ALA A 444 -12.47 -14.82 5.64
C ALA A 444 -12.60 -15.49 7.02
N HIS A 445 -13.14 -16.71 7.07
CA HIS A 445 -13.17 -17.47 8.32
C HIS A 445 -11.74 -17.80 8.72
N THR A 446 -11.40 -17.54 9.97
CA THR A 446 -10.01 -17.51 10.42
C THR A 446 -9.86 -18.26 11.73
N PHE A 447 -9.01 -19.29 11.74
CA PHE A 447 -8.61 -20.01 12.95
C PHE A 447 -7.25 -20.67 12.75
N LEU A 448 -6.25 -20.23 13.51
CA LEU A 448 -4.85 -20.60 13.29
C LEU A 448 -4.27 -21.37 14.47
N GLY A 449 -3.36 -22.29 14.15
CA GLY A 449 -2.63 -23.10 15.12
C GLY A 449 -1.28 -23.56 14.59
N GLU A 450 -0.60 -24.40 15.36
CA GLU A 450 0.74 -24.92 15.03
C GLU A 450 0.68 -26.09 14.05
N ASP A 451 -0.32 -26.96 14.19
CA ASP A 451 -0.51 -28.13 13.35
C ASP A 451 -1.80 -28.03 12.53
N ASN A 452 -1.72 -28.36 11.24
CA ASN A 452 -2.85 -28.22 10.33
C ASN A 452 -3.95 -29.24 10.60
N ASP A 453 -3.60 -30.47 10.97
CA ASP A 453 -4.55 -31.55 11.18
C ASP A 453 -5.27 -31.40 12.51
N GLU A 454 -4.56 -30.95 13.56
CA GLU A 454 -5.18 -30.52 14.82
C GLU A 454 -6.19 -29.40 14.60
N VAL A 455 -5.80 -28.36 13.86
CA VAL A 455 -6.72 -27.26 13.51
C VAL A 455 -7.91 -27.78 12.72
N LYS A 456 -7.68 -28.60 11.68
CA LYS A 456 -8.75 -29.19 10.85
C LYS A 456 -9.76 -29.96 11.71
N ASN A 457 -9.28 -30.77 12.65
CA ASN A 457 -10.13 -31.54 13.54
C ASN A 457 -10.92 -30.65 14.52
N ALA A 458 -10.27 -29.63 15.08
CA ALA A 458 -10.91 -28.70 16.02
C ALA A 458 -12.05 -27.91 15.37
N VAL A 459 -11.84 -27.36 14.17
CA VAL A 459 -12.85 -26.53 13.50
C VAL A 459 -13.97 -27.33 12.84
N ARG A 460 -13.80 -28.65 12.63
CA ARG A 460 -14.72 -29.50 11.85
C ARG A 460 -16.16 -29.44 12.35
N GLY A 461 -16.36 -29.74 13.62
CA GLY A 461 -17.69 -29.74 14.24
C GLY A 461 -18.34 -28.35 14.22
N PRO A 462 -17.70 -27.32 14.78
CA PRO A 462 -18.21 -25.94 14.81
C PRO A 462 -18.54 -25.39 13.42
N LEU A 463 -17.63 -25.53 12.46
CA LEU A 463 -17.84 -25.01 11.11
C LEU A 463 -18.94 -25.76 10.36
N LYS A 464 -19.05 -27.09 10.51
CA LYS A 464 -20.19 -27.82 9.93
C LYS A 464 -21.52 -27.34 10.50
N LYS A 465 -21.60 -27.15 11.82
CA LYS A 465 -22.80 -26.58 12.46
C LYS A 465 -23.10 -25.18 11.93
N TYR A 466 -22.10 -24.32 11.79
CA TYR A 466 -22.24 -22.99 11.20
C TYR A 466 -22.75 -23.02 9.74
N ILE A 467 -22.22 -23.95 8.92
CA ILE A 467 -22.68 -24.15 7.54
C ILE A 467 -24.13 -24.66 7.49
N LEU A 468 -24.50 -25.55 8.42
CA LEU A 468 -25.85 -26.13 8.50
C LEU A 468 -26.87 -25.21 9.16
N SER A 469 -26.51 -24.38 10.14
CA SER A 469 -27.42 -23.36 10.69
C SER A 469 -27.71 -22.27 9.66
N SER A 470 -26.81 -22.12 8.69
CA SER A 470 -27.01 -21.36 7.47
C SER A 470 -27.92 -22.09 6.45
N THR A 471 -28.73 -23.09 6.83
CA THR A 471 -29.50 -23.98 5.91
C THR A 471 -30.49 -23.27 4.97
N ASN A 472 -30.98 -22.07 5.29
CA ASN A 472 -31.70 -21.24 4.30
C ASN A 472 -30.78 -20.79 3.13
N LEU A 473 -29.47 -20.65 3.37
CA LEU A 473 -28.44 -20.43 2.34
C LEU A 473 -28.12 -21.71 1.56
N ILE A 474 -28.24 -22.91 2.14
CA ILE A 474 -28.09 -24.18 1.39
C ILE A 474 -29.23 -24.36 0.36
N GLN A 475 -30.47 -23.98 0.70
CA GLN A 475 -31.58 -23.97 -0.27
C GLN A 475 -31.31 -23.03 -1.47
N SER A 476 -30.60 -21.93 -1.25
CA SER A 476 -30.16 -21.04 -2.34
C SER A 476 -29.13 -21.69 -3.26
N MET A 477 -28.30 -22.61 -2.73
CA MET A 477 -27.29 -23.39 -3.46
C MET A 477 -27.91 -24.44 -4.40
N VAL A 478 -29.00 -25.07 -3.95
CA VAL A 478 -29.80 -26.00 -4.78
C VAL A 478 -30.47 -25.25 -5.94
N LYS A 479 -30.95 -24.01 -5.71
CA LYS A 479 -31.56 -23.19 -6.75
C LYS A 479 -30.52 -22.61 -7.74
N SER A 480 -29.35 -22.17 -7.27
CA SER A 480 -28.33 -21.53 -8.13
C SER A 480 -27.56 -22.51 -9.03
N ASN A 481 -27.41 -23.78 -8.63
CA ASN A 481 -26.73 -24.80 -9.43
C ASN A 481 -27.61 -25.39 -10.57
N ILE A 482 -28.88 -24.98 -10.68
CA ILE A 482 -29.79 -25.41 -11.75
C ILE A 482 -29.63 -24.54 -13.01
N GLU A 483 -29.07 -23.33 -12.90
CA GLU A 483 -28.97 -22.37 -14.01
C GLU A 483 -27.64 -22.41 -14.80
N SER A 484 -26.66 -23.24 -14.41
CA SER A 484 -25.39 -23.39 -15.15
C SER A 484 -25.35 -24.70 -15.95
N ASP A 485 -25.24 -24.57 -17.28
CA ASP A 485 -25.49 -25.60 -18.30
C ASP A 485 -24.40 -26.69 -18.42
N LYS A 486 -23.85 -27.19 -17.29
CA LYS A 486 -22.86 -28.29 -17.26
C LYS A 486 -23.13 -29.37 -16.19
N SER A 487 -24.38 -29.60 -15.84
CA SER A 487 -24.79 -30.68 -14.92
C SER A 487 -26.05 -31.42 -15.39
N LYS A 488 -26.21 -31.62 -16.70
CA LYS A 488 -27.31 -32.42 -17.28
C LYS A 488 -27.37 -33.88 -16.78
N ASP A 489 -26.29 -34.41 -16.20
CA ASP A 489 -26.28 -35.75 -15.60
C ASP A 489 -26.70 -35.81 -14.13
N ILE A 490 -26.88 -34.67 -13.45
CA ILE A 490 -27.41 -34.63 -12.07
C ILE A 490 -28.87 -34.16 -12.06
N ALA A 491 -29.24 -33.25 -12.96
CA ALA A 491 -30.62 -32.75 -13.09
C ALA A 491 -31.66 -33.84 -13.45
N GLY A 492 -31.23 -34.94 -14.08
CA GLY A 492 -32.11 -36.08 -14.38
C GLY A 492 -32.60 -36.88 -13.14
N ARG A 493 -32.05 -36.62 -11.95
CA ARG A 493 -32.45 -37.28 -10.68
C ARG A 493 -33.14 -36.36 -9.67
N TYR A 494 -33.20 -35.05 -9.93
CA TYR A 494 -33.66 -34.04 -8.95
C TYR A 494 -34.75 -33.13 -9.51
N GLY A 495 -35.71 -33.70 -10.24
CA GLY A 495 -36.92 -33.01 -10.68
C GLY A 495 -38.18 -33.60 -10.05
N SER A 496 -38.52 -33.21 -8.81
CA SER A 496 -39.91 -33.11 -8.34
C SER A 496 -39.95 -32.29 -7.04
N GLU A 497 -40.97 -31.43 -6.90
CA GLU A 497 -41.17 -30.43 -5.84
C GLU A 497 -41.41 -30.99 -4.41
N ASN A 498 -40.90 -32.16 -4.03
CA ASN A 498 -41.15 -32.74 -2.70
C ASN A 498 -40.07 -33.76 -2.24
N THR A 499 -38.79 -33.44 -2.37
CA THR A 499 -37.72 -34.26 -1.78
C THR A 499 -37.17 -33.63 -0.51
N THR A 500 -37.66 -34.08 0.64
CA THR A 500 -37.03 -33.87 1.95
C THR A 500 -35.62 -34.48 1.91
N ILE A 501 -34.60 -33.63 1.99
CA ILE A 501 -33.20 -34.08 2.12
C ILE A 501 -33.10 -34.80 3.47
N SER A 502 -32.60 -36.04 3.50
CA SER A 502 -32.43 -36.77 4.76
C SER A 502 -31.28 -36.17 5.58
N ASP A 503 -31.33 -36.29 6.91
CA ASP A 503 -30.27 -35.80 7.81
C ASP A 503 -28.88 -36.34 7.42
N SER A 504 -28.81 -37.61 6.98
CA SER A 504 -27.57 -38.23 6.49
C SER A 504 -27.01 -37.60 5.21
N GLN A 505 -27.87 -37.08 4.33
CA GLN A 505 -27.46 -36.40 3.10
C GLN A 505 -27.01 -34.97 3.40
N LEU A 506 -27.67 -34.28 4.33
CA LEU A 506 -27.24 -32.96 4.83
C LEU A 506 -25.86 -33.05 5.48
N ASP A 507 -25.62 -34.07 6.29
CA ASP A 507 -24.33 -34.29 6.93
C ASP A 507 -23.19 -34.54 5.91
N GLN A 508 -23.48 -35.29 4.83
CA GLN A 508 -22.53 -35.51 3.74
C GLN A 508 -22.23 -34.23 2.95
N LEU A 509 -23.27 -33.42 2.65
CA LEU A 509 -23.09 -32.13 1.98
C LEU A 509 -22.29 -31.16 2.85
N ALA A 510 -22.56 -31.12 4.15
CA ALA A 510 -21.79 -30.33 5.10
C ALA A 510 -20.33 -30.78 5.17
N GLU A 511 -20.05 -32.08 5.04
CA GLU A 511 -18.70 -32.62 5.00
C GLU A 511 -17.92 -32.14 3.76
N ILE A 512 -18.54 -32.23 2.58
CA ILE A 512 -17.94 -31.77 1.32
C ILE A 512 -17.73 -30.24 1.36
N ALA A 513 -18.71 -29.50 1.87
CA ALA A 513 -18.60 -28.06 2.04
C ALA A 513 -17.49 -27.68 3.01
N PHE A 514 -17.36 -28.40 4.12
CA PHE A 514 -16.31 -28.22 5.11
C PHE A 514 -14.93 -28.40 4.48
N ASP A 515 -14.66 -29.52 3.82
CA ASP A 515 -13.33 -29.80 3.24
C ASP A 515 -12.95 -28.73 2.21
N ARG A 516 -13.88 -28.38 1.31
CA ARG A 516 -13.66 -27.32 0.32
C ARG A 516 -13.33 -25.99 0.99
N PHE A 517 -14.07 -25.64 2.05
CA PHE A 517 -13.92 -24.36 2.72
C PHE A 517 -12.61 -24.26 3.51
N PHE A 518 -12.26 -25.33 4.23
CA PHE A 518 -11.02 -25.45 4.97
C PHE A 518 -9.79 -25.37 4.06
N ASP A 519 -9.84 -25.94 2.86
CA ASP A 519 -8.67 -26.01 1.98
C ASP A 519 -8.57 -24.86 0.98
N HIS A 520 -9.67 -24.23 0.59
CA HIS A 520 -9.67 -23.29 -0.55
C HIS A 520 -10.37 -21.94 -0.32
N ALA A 521 -11.06 -21.73 0.80
CA ALA A 521 -11.86 -20.52 1.01
C ALA A 521 -11.82 -19.96 2.44
N SER A 522 -10.71 -20.18 3.16
CA SER A 522 -10.53 -19.72 4.55
C SER A 522 -9.07 -19.46 4.90
N LEU A 523 -8.87 -18.84 6.07
CA LEU A 523 -7.58 -18.68 6.74
C LEU A 523 -7.54 -19.63 7.95
N MET A 524 -7.74 -20.92 7.71
CA MET A 524 -7.68 -21.96 8.73
C MET A 524 -6.49 -22.90 8.50
N GLY A 525 -5.82 -23.27 9.60
CA GLY A 525 -4.65 -24.15 9.59
C GLY A 525 -3.42 -23.45 10.18
N THR A 526 -2.25 -23.67 9.58
CA THR A 526 -1.00 -23.03 10.04
C THR A 526 -0.84 -21.62 9.48
N ILE A 527 0.05 -20.83 10.09
CA ILE A 527 0.47 -19.51 9.58
C ILE A 527 0.93 -19.60 8.12
N GLN A 528 1.66 -20.66 7.76
CA GLN A 528 2.17 -20.88 6.40
C GLN A 528 1.02 -21.12 5.41
N LYS A 529 0.05 -21.98 5.76
CA LYS A 529 -1.13 -22.23 4.92
C LYS A 529 -1.94 -20.95 4.71
N ALA A 530 -2.22 -20.21 5.79
CA ALA A 530 -2.93 -18.95 5.71
C ALA A 530 -2.17 -17.90 4.90
N ALA A 531 -0.84 -17.83 5.01
CA ALA A 531 -0.02 -16.93 4.21
C ALA A 531 -0.14 -17.19 2.70
N LEU A 532 -0.19 -18.46 2.26
CA LEU A 532 -0.40 -18.80 0.85
C LEU A 532 -1.74 -18.28 0.33
N MET A 533 -2.81 -18.41 1.13
CA MET A 533 -4.12 -17.85 0.78
C MET A 533 -4.07 -16.33 0.72
N ILE A 534 -3.39 -15.67 1.66
CA ILE A 534 -3.22 -14.22 1.66
C ILE A 534 -2.49 -13.74 0.40
N GLU A 535 -1.39 -14.38 0.00
CA GLU A 535 -0.69 -14.00 -1.24
C GLU A 535 -1.57 -14.18 -2.48
N LYS A 536 -2.40 -15.23 -2.51
CA LYS A 536 -3.41 -15.40 -3.56
C LYS A 536 -4.41 -14.24 -3.55
N LEU A 537 -4.98 -13.88 -2.40
CA LEU A 537 -5.94 -12.78 -2.33
C LEU A 537 -5.32 -11.42 -2.66
N LYS A 538 -4.08 -11.17 -2.24
CA LYS A 538 -3.35 -9.93 -2.60
C LYS A 538 -3.21 -9.76 -4.11
N SER A 539 -3.03 -10.86 -4.85
CA SER A 539 -3.00 -10.80 -6.32
C SER A 539 -4.32 -10.34 -6.95
N TYR A 540 -5.42 -10.33 -6.18
CA TYR A 540 -6.74 -9.88 -6.62
C TYR A 540 -7.02 -8.43 -6.28
N ASP A 541 -6.01 -7.68 -5.84
CA ASP A 541 -6.18 -6.28 -5.49
C ASP A 541 -7.14 -6.06 -4.30
N ILE A 542 -6.89 -6.78 -3.21
CA ILE A 542 -7.57 -6.59 -1.92
C ILE A 542 -6.77 -5.65 -1.01
N ASP A 543 -7.49 -4.88 -0.20
CA ASP A 543 -6.90 -3.89 0.73
C ASP A 543 -6.97 -4.36 2.18
N GLU A 544 -7.99 -5.15 2.54
CA GLU A 544 -8.22 -5.64 3.90
C GLU A 544 -8.71 -7.08 3.93
N ILE A 545 -8.24 -7.85 4.92
CA ILE A 545 -8.85 -9.10 5.34
C ILE A 545 -9.62 -8.89 6.64
N ALA A 546 -10.93 -9.11 6.59
CA ALA A 546 -11.80 -9.11 7.76
C ALA A 546 -11.93 -10.54 8.32
N CYS A 547 -11.15 -10.86 9.34
CA CYS A 547 -11.04 -12.20 9.91
C CYS A 547 -12.27 -12.55 10.75
N LEU A 548 -13.14 -13.42 10.24
CA LEU A 548 -14.29 -13.95 10.97
C LEU A 548 -13.83 -15.02 11.97
N ILE A 549 -14.07 -14.78 13.27
CA ILE A 549 -13.46 -15.57 14.36
C ILE A 549 -14.47 -16.29 15.27
N ASP A 550 -15.76 -15.92 15.25
CA ASP A 550 -16.78 -16.38 16.21
C ASP A 550 -17.81 -17.35 15.60
N PHE A 551 -17.32 -18.33 14.83
CA PHE A 551 -18.15 -19.33 14.14
C PHE A 551 -18.38 -20.64 14.90
N GLY A 552 -18.25 -20.63 16.24
CA GLY A 552 -18.57 -21.78 17.11
C GLY A 552 -17.41 -22.34 17.92
N MET A 553 -16.24 -21.71 17.86
CA MET A 553 -15.08 -22.08 18.68
C MET A 553 -15.21 -21.53 20.11
N SER A 554 -14.57 -22.18 21.09
CA SER A 554 -14.60 -21.68 22.47
C SER A 554 -13.79 -20.40 22.63
N GLN A 555 -14.15 -19.56 23.61
CA GLN A 555 -13.47 -18.28 23.83
C GLN A 555 -11.95 -18.43 24.01
N HIS A 556 -11.52 -19.42 24.79
CA HIS A 556 -10.11 -19.69 25.03
C HIS A 556 -9.36 -20.04 23.73
N GLU A 557 -9.96 -20.88 22.89
CA GLU A 557 -9.38 -21.27 21.60
C GLU A 557 -9.29 -20.09 20.63
N VAL A 558 -10.34 -19.26 20.55
CA VAL A 558 -10.33 -18.06 19.70
C VAL A 558 -9.24 -17.09 20.14
N LEU A 559 -9.15 -16.77 21.43
CA LEU A 559 -8.12 -15.86 21.95
C LEU A 559 -6.70 -16.43 21.74
N LYS A 560 -6.50 -17.75 21.86
CA LYS A 560 -5.24 -18.40 21.49
C LYS A 560 -4.95 -18.21 19.99
N SER A 561 -5.92 -18.49 19.12
CA SER A 561 -5.82 -18.30 17.67
C SER A 561 -5.46 -16.86 17.29
N LEU A 562 -5.97 -15.85 18.01
CA LEU A 562 -5.64 -14.44 17.76
C LEU A 562 -4.14 -14.14 17.89
N THR A 563 -3.39 -14.87 18.72
CA THR A 563 -1.93 -14.70 18.85
C THR A 563 -1.19 -15.14 17.58
N TYR A 564 -1.61 -16.24 16.96
CA TYR A 564 -1.09 -16.69 15.67
C TYR A 564 -1.52 -15.74 14.54
N LEU A 565 -2.77 -15.25 14.58
CA LEU A 565 -3.25 -14.24 13.63
C LEU A 565 -2.46 -12.94 13.73
N ASN A 566 -2.14 -12.48 14.93
CA ASN A 566 -1.30 -11.30 15.14
C ASN A 566 0.12 -11.51 14.59
N THR A 567 0.68 -12.71 14.78
CA THR A 567 1.98 -13.07 14.19
C THR A 567 1.94 -13.03 12.66
N LEU A 568 0.88 -13.60 12.07
CA LEU A 568 0.65 -13.56 10.62
C LEU A 568 0.49 -12.12 10.11
N LYS A 569 -0.35 -11.31 10.76
CA LYS A 569 -0.57 -9.89 10.46
C LYS A 569 0.73 -9.11 10.50
N ASN A 570 1.54 -9.28 11.55
CA ASN A 570 2.80 -8.54 11.70
C ASN A 570 3.80 -8.84 10.58
N LYS A 571 3.76 -10.03 9.97
CA LYS A 571 4.53 -10.35 8.75
C LYS A 571 4.16 -9.45 7.55
N TYR A 572 2.92 -8.96 7.50
CA TYR A 572 2.43 -8.04 6.48
C TYR A 572 2.47 -6.57 6.92
N GLU A 573 2.51 -6.27 8.22
CA GLU A 573 2.59 -4.91 8.77
C GLU A 573 4.02 -4.38 8.99
N GLU A 574 5.06 -5.22 9.08
CA GLU A 574 6.47 -4.81 9.25
C GLU A 574 6.99 -3.86 8.14
N PHE A 575 6.17 -3.58 7.13
CA PHE A 575 6.42 -2.65 6.02
C PHE A 575 5.63 -1.32 6.09
N ARG A 576 5.02 -0.97 7.23
CA ARG A 576 4.64 0.42 7.52
C ARG A 576 5.90 1.27 7.77
N SER A 577 6.72 1.48 6.74
CA SER A 577 7.64 2.62 6.75
C SER A 577 6.80 3.86 6.44
N PRO A 578 6.78 4.90 7.30
CA PRO A 578 5.92 6.08 7.16
C PRO A 578 6.41 7.04 6.06
N ARG A 579 7.07 6.53 5.02
CA ARG A 579 7.56 7.35 3.93
C ARG A 579 7.15 6.68 2.63
N PHE A 580 6.20 7.32 1.95
CA PHE A 580 5.85 7.03 0.57
C PHE A 580 7.13 6.89 -0.28
N PRO A 581 7.15 6.01 -1.31
CA PRO A 581 8.27 5.96 -2.23
C PRO A 581 8.55 7.36 -2.81
N VAL A 582 9.82 7.73 -2.90
CA VAL A 582 10.30 9.00 -3.50
C VAL A 582 10.45 8.74 -4.99
N THR A 583 9.79 9.51 -5.85
CA THR A 583 10.05 9.46 -7.29
C THR A 583 11.14 10.48 -7.63
N ILE A 584 12.22 10.02 -8.24
CA ILE A 584 13.32 10.88 -8.69
C ILE A 584 13.39 10.74 -10.20
N SER A 585 13.23 11.86 -10.92
CA SER A 585 13.25 11.89 -12.39
C SER A 585 14.33 12.86 -12.84
N HIS A 586 15.26 12.40 -13.67
CA HIS A 586 16.15 13.31 -14.39
C HIS A 586 15.40 13.82 -15.63
N CYS A 587 15.12 15.12 -15.70
CA CYS A 587 14.35 15.70 -16.80
C CYS A 587 14.77 17.12 -17.13
N THR A 588 14.77 17.42 -18.43
CA THR A 588 15.05 18.74 -19.01
C THR A 588 13.81 19.64 -18.96
N GLU A 589 14.02 20.96 -19.09
CA GLU A 589 12.93 21.96 -19.15
C GLU A 589 11.87 21.61 -20.21
N ASN A 590 12.30 21.20 -21.40
CA ASN A 590 11.41 20.88 -22.50
C ASN A 590 10.56 19.63 -22.23
N GLU A 591 11.11 18.66 -21.49
CA GLU A 591 10.40 17.44 -21.09
C GLU A 591 9.35 17.74 -20.03
N ILE A 592 9.67 18.59 -19.06
CA ILE A 592 8.71 19.05 -18.05
C ILE A 592 7.55 19.79 -18.73
N ILE A 593 7.84 20.70 -19.67
CA ILE A 593 6.81 21.45 -20.39
C ILE A 593 5.91 20.51 -21.20
N LYS A 594 6.47 19.55 -21.95
CA LYS A 594 5.69 18.52 -22.66
C LYS A 594 4.86 17.67 -21.70
N PHE A 595 5.43 17.30 -20.56
CA PHE A 595 4.78 16.49 -19.54
C PHE A 595 3.57 17.21 -18.93
N LEU A 596 3.70 18.51 -18.65
CA LEU A 596 2.67 19.36 -18.09
C LEU A 596 1.56 19.74 -19.08
N GLN A 597 1.67 19.43 -20.38
CA GLN A 597 0.57 19.65 -21.33
C GLN A 597 -0.58 18.64 -21.19
N LYS A 598 -0.36 17.51 -20.50
CA LYS A 598 -1.35 16.44 -20.30
C LYS A 598 -2.24 16.75 -19.07
N GLN A 599 -3.56 16.83 -19.26
CA GLN A 599 -4.53 17.29 -18.24
C GLN A 599 -4.61 16.35 -17.02
N GLU A 600 -4.55 15.04 -17.24
CA GLU A 600 -4.58 13.99 -16.21
C GLU A 600 -3.39 14.13 -15.22
N LEU A 601 -2.23 14.54 -15.73
CA LEU A 601 -1.01 14.70 -14.93
C LEU A 601 -1.01 16.00 -14.11
N LYS A 602 -1.66 17.06 -14.60
CA LYS A 602 -1.87 18.28 -13.79
C LYS A 602 -2.71 17.99 -12.56
N GLU A 603 -3.72 17.12 -12.66
CA GLU A 603 -4.54 16.72 -11.51
C GLU A 603 -3.77 15.83 -10.53
N TYR A 604 -2.93 14.93 -11.05
CA TYR A 604 -2.02 14.12 -10.24
C TYR A 604 -1.05 14.96 -9.42
N LEU A 605 -0.39 15.95 -10.04
CA LEU A 605 0.62 16.79 -9.39
C LEU A 605 0.03 17.79 -8.37
N LYS A 606 -1.24 18.19 -8.50
CA LYS A 606 -1.91 19.14 -7.57
C LYS A 606 -1.93 18.68 -6.12
N ASN A 607 -1.83 17.37 -5.87
CA ASN A 607 -1.89 16.79 -4.54
C ASN A 607 -0.49 16.38 -4.03
N GLN A 608 0.59 16.86 -4.66
CA GLN A 608 1.97 16.49 -4.33
C GLN A 608 2.81 17.72 -3.97
N THR A 609 3.92 17.49 -3.29
CA THR A 609 4.91 18.53 -2.99
C THR A 609 6.13 18.36 -3.86
N LEU A 610 6.42 19.38 -4.65
CA LEU A 610 7.53 19.38 -5.58
C LEU A 610 8.73 20.05 -4.94
N ILE A 611 9.89 19.39 -4.94
CA ILE A 611 11.17 20.05 -4.66
C ILE A 611 11.83 20.31 -6.00
N VAL A 612 12.15 21.57 -6.28
CA VAL A 612 12.81 21.93 -7.54
C VAL A 612 14.06 22.75 -7.29
N SER A 613 15.04 22.59 -8.19
CA SER A 613 16.21 23.46 -8.22
C SER A 613 15.83 24.82 -8.82
N ASP A 614 16.72 25.81 -8.72
CA ASP A 614 16.43 27.24 -8.88
C ASP A 614 15.68 27.67 -10.17
N PHE A 615 15.63 26.86 -11.23
CA PHE A 615 15.27 27.31 -12.57
C PHE A 615 13.77 27.28 -12.96
N HIS A 616 12.88 26.55 -12.25
CA HIS A 616 11.47 26.37 -12.72
C HIS A 616 10.39 26.73 -11.71
N THR A 617 10.74 27.51 -10.69
CA THR A 617 9.80 27.85 -9.62
C THR A 617 8.59 28.64 -10.17
N ASP A 618 8.78 29.49 -11.19
CA ASP A 618 7.72 30.36 -11.70
C ASP A 618 6.72 29.62 -12.61
N ILE A 619 7.20 28.69 -13.45
CA ILE A 619 6.35 27.84 -14.30
C ILE A 619 5.47 26.94 -13.41
N LEU A 620 6.04 26.31 -12.39
CA LEU A 620 5.31 25.40 -11.52
C LEU A 620 4.35 26.13 -10.57
N LYS A 621 4.71 27.33 -10.07
CA LYS A 621 3.79 28.18 -9.30
C LYS A 621 2.60 28.65 -10.12
N SER A 622 2.78 28.91 -11.42
CA SER A 622 1.67 29.29 -12.31
C SER A 622 0.57 28.22 -12.44
N LEU A 623 0.87 26.98 -12.02
CA LEU A 623 -0.03 25.82 -12.04
C LEU A 623 -0.71 25.54 -10.68
N ASN A 624 -0.52 26.41 -9.69
CA ASN A 624 -1.11 26.29 -8.35
C ASN A 624 -0.68 25.02 -7.58
N LEU A 625 0.57 24.58 -7.81
CA LEU A 625 1.19 23.43 -7.15
C LEU A 625 1.94 23.88 -5.88
N ASP A 626 2.04 22.99 -4.87
CA ASP A 626 2.86 23.25 -3.68
C ASP A 626 4.34 22.97 -3.99
N VAL A 627 5.13 24.05 -4.14
CA VAL A 627 6.52 23.99 -4.61
C VAL A 627 7.48 24.48 -3.52
N LYS A 628 8.36 23.60 -3.05
CA LYS A 628 9.48 23.92 -2.15
C LYS A 628 10.76 24.13 -2.97
N LYS A 629 11.40 25.28 -2.79
CA LYS A 629 12.61 25.67 -3.54
C LYS A 629 13.88 25.21 -2.84
N MET A 630 14.80 24.56 -3.57
CA MET A 630 16.15 24.22 -3.09
C MET A 630 17.20 24.99 -3.90
N ASP A 631 17.73 26.09 -3.36
CA ASP A 631 18.85 26.85 -3.96
C ASP A 631 20.17 26.17 -3.62
N LEU A 632 20.79 25.52 -4.62
CA LEU A 632 22.04 24.76 -4.47
C LEU A 632 23.28 25.60 -4.78
N ARG A 633 23.15 26.63 -5.62
CA ARG A 633 24.30 27.45 -6.06
C ARG A 633 24.90 28.26 -4.92
N LYS A 634 24.10 28.64 -3.92
CA LYS A 634 24.61 29.30 -2.70
C LYS A 634 25.29 28.36 -1.72
N ASN A 635 24.86 27.11 -1.59
CA ASN A 635 25.31 26.25 -0.48
C ASN A 635 26.69 25.63 -0.69
N ILE A 636 27.13 25.41 -1.93
CA ILE A 636 28.45 24.81 -2.24
C ILE A 636 29.52 25.91 -2.42
N ASN A 637 29.14 27.11 -2.85
CA ASN A 637 30.09 28.20 -3.11
C ASN A 637 30.48 29.05 -1.89
N GLU A 638 29.70 29.08 -0.81
CA GLU A 638 30.06 29.86 0.38
C GLU A 638 31.33 29.36 1.08
N GLN A 639 31.72 28.09 0.92
CA GLN A 639 33.01 27.57 1.46
C GLN A 639 34.17 27.62 0.47
N ASN A 640 33.91 27.66 -0.84
CA ASN A 640 34.98 27.65 -1.85
C ASN A 640 35.44 29.05 -2.27
N LEU A 641 34.63 30.09 -2.08
CA LEU A 641 35.06 31.46 -2.41
C LEU A 641 36.07 32.03 -1.40
N GLU A 642 36.05 31.62 -0.12
CA GLU A 642 37.07 32.04 0.85
C GLU A 642 38.38 31.23 0.75
N SER A 643 38.34 29.99 0.26
CA SER A 643 39.52 29.14 0.10
C SER A 643 40.25 29.37 -1.23
N ILE A 644 39.54 29.78 -2.29
CA ILE A 644 40.13 30.15 -3.59
C ILE A 644 40.64 31.60 -3.57
N ALA A 645 40.02 32.50 -2.80
CA ALA A 645 40.51 33.88 -2.64
C ALA A 645 41.84 33.98 -1.87
N ASN A 646 42.19 32.96 -1.06
CA ASN A 646 43.40 32.97 -0.22
C ASN A 646 44.60 32.18 -0.79
N ASN A 647 44.47 31.54 -1.95
CA ASN A 647 45.55 30.74 -2.56
C ASN A 647 45.95 31.14 -3.99
N ASN A 648 45.46 32.26 -4.52
CA ASN A 648 45.88 32.78 -5.82
C ASN A 648 47.05 33.78 -5.69
N SER A 649 48.26 33.26 -5.45
CA SER A 649 49.51 33.99 -5.73
C SER A 649 50.29 33.41 -6.92
N LEU A 650 49.69 32.53 -7.71
CA LEU A 650 50.36 31.84 -8.82
C LEU A 650 49.41 31.65 -10.02
N GLU A 651 48.88 32.74 -10.58
CA GLU A 651 48.36 32.74 -11.96
C GLU A 651 48.25 34.17 -12.51
N GLN A 652 49.35 34.92 -12.41
CA GLN A 652 49.48 36.26 -13.00
C GLN A 652 50.20 36.25 -14.37
N SER A 653 50.27 35.14 -15.10
CA SER A 653 51.08 35.08 -16.32
C SER A 653 50.51 34.30 -17.51
N PHE A 654 49.19 34.02 -17.57
CA PHE A 654 48.63 33.29 -18.74
C PHE A 654 47.43 33.97 -19.43
N VAL A 655 47.06 35.19 -19.03
CA VAL A 655 45.94 35.97 -19.64
C VAL A 655 46.43 37.22 -20.39
N ALA A 656 47.74 37.40 -20.58
CA ALA A 656 48.30 38.60 -21.24
C ALA A 656 48.67 38.43 -22.73
N GLU A 657 48.29 37.33 -23.40
CA GLU A 657 48.72 37.10 -24.80
C GLU A 657 47.59 36.87 -25.83
N ILE A 658 46.33 37.21 -25.51
CA ILE A 658 45.27 37.35 -26.52
C ILE A 658 44.40 38.58 -26.22
N SER A 659 44.99 39.77 -26.39
CA SER A 659 44.32 41.02 -26.81
C SER A 659 45.38 42.03 -27.23
N ASN A 660 45.98 41.82 -28.41
CA ASN A 660 46.70 42.90 -29.07
C ASN A 660 45.68 43.88 -29.66
N ASP A 661 45.91 45.17 -29.41
CA ASP A 661 45.15 46.36 -29.83
C ASP A 661 43.76 46.54 -29.17
N PHE A 662 43.74 47.06 -27.93
CA PHE A 662 43.06 48.33 -27.56
C PHE A 662 43.30 48.70 -26.08
#